data_AF-F9WVC7-F1
#
_entry.id   AF-F9WVC7-F1
#
_cell.length_a   1.000
_cell.length_b   1.000
_cell.length_c   1.000
_cell.angle_alpha   90.00
_cell.angle_beta   90.00
_cell.angle_gamma   90.00
#
_symmetry.space_group_name_H-M   'P 1'
#
loop_
_entity.id
_entity.type
_entity.pdbx_description
1 polymer ?
#
loop_
_entity_poly.entity_id
_entity_poly.type
_entity_poly.pdbx_seq_one_letter_code
_entity_poly.pdbx_strand_id
1 'polypeptide(L)'
;MSVFQRPTFLLLAMFMLLCNGNTDASSDAYKSDQKKREQVFLCGASNLYVNWTVTFDALRKRAAKVKVAAEKMVRDFRLYKNAEEIKKNAEGVIERVKTVVGNTTRALSVSREFMDGIERDFFNAFEGIKDRPQHFVYGHSNLDANDGKRISEVLGFFNNITKFFTQCKNGTGENVTVELLEQKMMKEVDNASTNLTTWEQEQVSLWNSTYTQVNGWLTDMRSHKPENSPTNIWNRTEAVPDIIGEDCDKIRLNDKKNSTVANIVDAAYKSVLRHMGDVANGTNRNSLEENGCKDAYALFNSTMKQGNIYMNDVNKSKDAIKAMCSKIINEQTHHLNCTAGKAPVEWLKKRFDDAVPGMIALLSHSLTQLKDAEKVVLLGVGELIVEKRKLLCDEARALDTINSTFDKLGAQQLRLTSSISSLEASLATQSTKVTEALSKSESALVSVKDASNLSLGSLSAFEEAEKAHASVQAAAEKVKGESENATEAIQRFGLLRSSTEKISDEMKTALEAERKHLGDIRKNFTQALKLANSSDAYAGVISCSKTDSGAPNVLIDAADDVLNKLVGVSSFGGRHKTNETLRQVEGNVSSLEQLETSMRESNNTVTGVVAQAVEDAKSTADNSNKAKKIFEEYTLTEMKNKRKELCDTQKQLSSVNAEAGALQLQKEKLSEEASLISKKTKEVESDASKSMKACSDSVEVVQKAARTASTAAADVLRAATTTNKSCDLAFKNVIEHSKLVQGAVDNAIKASEEAEQSLLAIGGLREKSEKQLAEQIEIFTRLLEGSTKKFHASSDNICGWEDFFTSNISFEDAVKIAPTLRDISVFINDSLVKNLTVLKMSIDSLASHVNAAEQHNAVAETNAKEVNKSAEQAAKSSEEAKRIAVDAVRNTIEKKREELCAAGTELISLSAKSDDLKKRGKVLSSNVTALVAKAEEDKKRASEAALACKKAAEVAKEAMRTSLVAITDNVELDSEELISRCTLNFENVERAEALFQNATNGVRAEMETSDEKQKEVDAVLATKESELHKVMTNFSNAFKNALVIPTPTDDSICRLTVANFSGLTFENAVLIAPGLEGVGGIVVDEAKKRVDEYSDVVAQVTKS
;
A
#
# COMPACT_ATOMS: atom_id res chain seq x y z
N MET A 1 76.01 79.56 -54.83
CA MET A 1 76.64 80.90 -54.84
C MET A 1 76.79 81.36 -56.29
N SER A 2 76.75 82.68 -56.51
CA SER A 2 77.30 83.47 -57.64
C SER A 2 77.30 82.91 -59.09
N VAL A 3 76.73 83.70 -59.99
CA VAL A 3 76.90 83.67 -61.46
C VAL A 3 78.26 84.26 -61.87
N PHE A 4 78.75 83.89 -63.07
CA PHE A 4 79.56 84.65 -64.06
C PHE A 4 80.80 83.92 -64.60
N GLN A 5 80.78 83.58 -65.91
CA GLN A 5 81.72 84.08 -66.93
C GLN A 5 81.46 83.41 -68.31
N ARG A 6 80.74 84.11 -69.19
CA ARG A 6 80.68 83.86 -70.64
C ARG A 6 81.00 85.18 -71.36
N PRO A 7 82.27 85.44 -71.71
CA PRO A 7 82.51 85.94 -73.07
C PRO A 7 83.79 85.43 -73.76
N THR A 8 84.80 84.99 -73.00
CA THR A 8 86.20 84.84 -73.49
C THR A 8 86.38 83.80 -74.61
N PHE A 9 85.47 82.81 -74.70
CA PHE A 9 85.55 81.73 -75.70
C PHE A 9 85.24 82.17 -77.14
N LEU A 10 84.48 83.26 -77.35
CA LEU A 10 83.99 83.62 -78.69
C LEU A 10 85.04 84.23 -79.61
N LEU A 11 86.11 84.83 -79.07
CA LEU A 11 87.21 85.42 -79.85
C LEU A 11 88.25 84.38 -80.30
N LEU A 12 88.49 83.34 -79.50
CA LEU A 12 89.39 82.23 -79.85
C LEU A 12 88.84 81.36 -81.00
N ALA A 13 87.51 81.25 -81.11
CA ALA A 13 86.86 80.42 -82.12
C ALA A 13 87.03 80.92 -83.57
N MET A 14 87.18 82.24 -83.78
CA MET A 14 87.32 82.79 -85.14
C MET A 14 88.75 82.68 -85.70
N PHE A 15 89.79 82.77 -84.86
CA PHE A 15 91.18 82.80 -85.35
C PHE A 15 91.73 81.43 -85.77
N MET A 16 91.16 80.32 -85.27
CA MET A 16 91.56 78.96 -85.64
C MET A 16 91.04 78.50 -87.01
N LEU A 17 90.15 79.27 -87.66
CA LEU A 17 89.47 78.90 -88.91
C LEU A 17 90.20 79.32 -90.20
N LEU A 18 91.34 80.02 -90.11
CA LEU A 18 91.97 80.67 -91.28
C LEU A 18 93.44 80.28 -91.55
N CYS A 19 94.07 79.42 -90.75
CA CYS A 19 95.51 79.11 -90.85
C CYS A 19 95.82 77.61 -90.87
N ASN A 20 95.47 76.94 -91.97
CA ASN A 20 96.31 75.98 -92.72
C ASN A 20 95.45 75.11 -93.65
N GLY A 21 95.79 75.10 -94.94
CA GLY A 21 95.17 74.21 -95.93
C GLY A 21 96.23 73.46 -96.74
N ASN A 22 95.87 72.25 -97.16
CA ASN A 22 96.21 71.65 -98.45
C ASN A 22 95.40 70.32 -98.57
N THR A 23 94.31 70.30 -99.34
CA THR A 23 94.20 70.08 -100.81
C THR A 23 93.98 68.61 -101.18
N ASP A 24 92.71 68.20 -101.19
CA ASP A 24 92.08 67.51 -102.35
C ASP A 24 90.56 67.31 -102.13
N ALA A 25 89.83 68.42 -101.95
CA ALA A 25 88.41 68.39 -101.55
C ALA A 25 87.44 67.74 -102.58
N SER A 26 87.89 67.45 -103.80
CA SER A 26 87.13 66.69 -104.80
C SER A 26 87.33 65.17 -104.70
N SER A 27 88.38 64.69 -104.04
CA SER A 27 88.68 63.27 -103.84
C SER A 27 87.62 62.55 -102.99
N ASP A 28 87.04 63.24 -102.01
CA ASP A 28 86.35 62.58 -100.91
C ASP A 28 84.82 62.72 -100.96
N ALA A 29 84.32 63.65 -101.77
CA ALA A 29 82.88 63.84 -101.98
C ALA A 29 82.21 62.59 -102.58
N TYR A 30 82.77 62.01 -103.64
CA TYR A 30 82.21 60.82 -104.28
C TYR A 30 82.31 59.57 -103.38
N LYS A 31 83.39 59.43 -102.60
CA LYS A 31 83.51 58.34 -101.61
C LYS A 31 82.45 58.48 -100.52
N SER A 32 82.20 59.71 -100.05
CA SER A 32 81.14 60.01 -99.07
C SER A 32 79.75 59.68 -99.61
N ASP A 33 79.44 60.01 -100.86
CA ASP A 33 78.16 59.66 -101.48
C ASP A 33 78.01 58.15 -101.70
N GLN A 34 79.04 57.47 -102.20
CA GLN A 34 79.02 56.02 -102.35
C GLN A 34 78.85 55.30 -101.00
N LYS A 35 79.47 55.81 -99.92
CA LYS A 35 79.32 55.29 -98.55
C LYS A 35 77.88 55.39 -98.05
N LYS A 36 77.13 56.44 -98.40
CA LYS A 36 75.70 56.55 -98.08
C LYS A 36 74.88 55.46 -98.77
N ARG A 37 75.17 55.16 -100.04
CA ARG A 37 74.46 54.16 -100.86
C ARG A 37 74.70 52.74 -100.33
N GLU A 38 75.96 52.43 -100.04
CA GLU A 38 76.36 51.18 -99.38
C GLU A 38 75.73 51.06 -97.97
N GLN A 39 75.71 52.17 -97.21
CA GLN A 39 75.07 52.19 -95.89
C GLN A 39 73.56 51.94 -95.95
N VAL A 40 72.82 52.43 -96.96
CA VAL A 40 71.38 52.14 -97.12
C VAL A 40 71.13 50.63 -97.25
N PHE A 41 71.91 49.94 -98.07
CA PHE A 41 71.84 48.48 -98.20
C PHE A 41 72.16 47.76 -96.88
N LEU A 42 73.22 48.18 -96.19
CA LEU A 42 73.61 47.60 -94.88
C LEU A 42 72.57 47.89 -93.79
N CYS A 43 71.89 49.04 -93.81
CA CYS A 43 70.75 49.34 -92.95
C CYS A 43 69.55 48.43 -93.23
N GLY A 44 69.27 48.13 -94.51
CA GLY A 44 68.26 47.14 -94.91
C GLY A 44 68.57 45.73 -94.39
N ALA A 45 69.82 45.28 -94.56
CA ALA A 45 70.28 43.97 -94.09
C ALA A 45 70.22 43.85 -92.55
N SER A 46 70.72 44.85 -91.82
CA SER A 46 70.69 44.87 -90.36
C SER A 46 69.27 44.92 -89.79
N ASN A 47 68.32 45.59 -90.46
CA ASN A 47 66.92 45.58 -90.08
C ASN A 47 66.28 44.18 -90.16
N LEU A 48 66.58 43.40 -91.21
CA LEU A 48 66.16 41.99 -91.29
C LEU A 48 66.83 41.14 -90.19
N TYR A 49 68.17 41.20 -90.08
CA TYR A 49 68.92 40.41 -89.09
C TYR A 49 68.42 40.62 -87.66
N VAL A 50 68.26 41.89 -87.25
CA VAL A 50 67.77 42.23 -85.91
C VAL A 50 66.33 41.73 -85.74
N ASN A 51 65.42 42.04 -86.66
CA ASN A 51 64.02 41.64 -86.53
C ASN A 51 63.85 40.10 -86.51
N TRP A 52 64.56 39.36 -87.36
CA TRP A 52 64.59 37.90 -87.33
C TRP A 52 65.07 37.37 -85.98
N THR A 53 66.22 37.86 -85.50
CA THR A 53 66.83 37.41 -84.25
C THR A 53 65.85 37.55 -83.07
N VAL A 54 65.27 38.73 -82.88
CA VAL A 54 64.31 38.97 -81.78
C VAL A 54 63.00 38.19 -81.94
N THR A 55 62.54 37.98 -83.18
CA THR A 55 61.33 37.20 -83.48
C THR A 55 61.49 35.74 -83.11
N PHE A 56 62.57 35.09 -83.57
CA PHE A 56 62.80 33.68 -83.30
C PHE A 56 63.20 33.42 -81.83
N ASP A 57 63.85 34.38 -81.16
CA ASP A 57 64.08 34.28 -79.71
C ASP A 57 62.82 34.43 -78.87
N ALA A 58 61.89 35.30 -79.26
CA ALA A 58 60.59 35.40 -78.58
C ALA A 58 59.78 34.10 -78.71
N LEU A 59 59.72 33.52 -79.92
CA LEU A 59 59.08 32.23 -80.16
C LEU A 59 59.75 31.09 -79.37
N ARG A 60 61.09 31.09 -79.29
CA ARG A 60 61.86 30.11 -78.51
C ARG A 60 61.55 30.19 -77.01
N LYS A 61 61.36 31.40 -76.47
CA LYS A 61 60.97 31.66 -75.07
C LYS A 61 59.51 31.25 -74.79
N ARG A 62 58.54 31.64 -75.63
CA ARG A 62 57.13 31.22 -75.47
C ARG A 62 56.99 29.69 -75.56
N ALA A 63 57.67 29.04 -76.51
CA ALA A 63 57.70 27.59 -76.62
C ALA A 63 58.28 26.89 -75.37
N ALA A 64 59.26 27.50 -74.69
CA ALA A 64 59.78 26.96 -73.44
C ALA A 64 58.71 26.93 -72.32
N LYS A 65 57.85 27.96 -72.21
CA LYS A 65 56.72 27.97 -71.26
C LYS A 65 55.75 26.82 -71.54
N VAL A 66 55.39 26.64 -72.81
CA VAL A 66 54.51 25.53 -73.28
C VAL A 66 55.09 24.17 -72.89
N LYS A 67 56.38 23.96 -73.08
CA LYS A 67 57.08 22.73 -72.67
C LYS A 67 57.02 22.52 -71.15
N VAL A 68 57.29 23.54 -70.32
CA VAL A 68 57.30 23.35 -68.86
C VAL A 68 55.91 22.96 -68.33
N ALA A 69 54.84 23.58 -68.86
CA ALA A 69 53.46 23.20 -68.56
C ALA A 69 53.14 21.76 -69.04
N ALA A 70 53.52 21.40 -70.26
CA ALA A 70 53.34 20.04 -70.77
C ALA A 70 54.13 18.98 -69.97
N GLU A 71 55.36 19.27 -69.54
CA GLU A 71 56.11 18.39 -68.66
C GLU A 71 55.44 18.20 -67.29
N LYS A 72 54.71 19.20 -66.77
CA LYS A 72 53.84 19.00 -65.59
C LYS A 72 52.64 18.12 -65.90
N MET A 73 51.96 18.33 -67.02
CA MET A 73 50.87 17.44 -67.46
C MET A 73 51.34 15.97 -67.62
N VAL A 74 52.58 15.73 -68.04
CA VAL A 74 53.18 14.37 -68.10
C VAL A 74 53.54 13.83 -66.71
N ARG A 75 54.12 14.63 -65.81
CA ARG A 75 54.46 14.20 -64.43
C ARG A 75 53.20 13.91 -63.61
N ASP A 76 52.25 14.83 -63.67
CA ASP A 76 51.05 14.88 -62.84
C ASP A 76 49.82 14.28 -63.55
N PHE A 77 50.02 13.50 -64.62
CA PHE A 77 48.97 12.91 -65.46
C PHE A 77 47.93 12.10 -64.69
N ARG A 78 48.30 11.51 -63.55
CA ARG A 78 47.39 10.77 -62.65
C ARG A 78 46.38 11.65 -61.91
N LEU A 79 46.51 12.98 -61.97
CA LEU A 79 45.53 13.91 -61.43
C LEU A 79 44.31 14.10 -62.33
N TYR A 80 44.35 13.52 -63.55
CA TYR A 80 43.33 13.57 -64.59
C TYR A 80 42.59 12.24 -64.71
N LYS A 81 41.28 12.27 -65.00
CA LYS A 81 40.48 11.06 -65.26
C LYS A 81 40.85 10.36 -66.57
N ASN A 82 41.26 11.12 -67.58
CA ASN A 82 41.77 10.67 -68.88
C ASN A 82 43.31 10.58 -68.90
N ALA A 83 43.93 10.17 -67.79
CA ALA A 83 45.37 10.21 -67.51
C ALA A 83 46.29 9.85 -68.70
N GLU A 84 46.13 8.67 -69.32
CA GLU A 84 47.00 8.24 -70.42
C GLU A 84 46.79 9.03 -71.72
N GLU A 85 45.59 9.58 -71.95
CA GLU A 85 45.33 10.47 -73.09
C GLU A 85 46.00 11.83 -72.88
N ILE A 86 45.84 12.42 -71.69
CA ILE A 86 46.51 13.69 -71.33
C ILE A 86 48.03 13.55 -71.39
N LYS A 87 48.58 12.45 -70.85
CA LYS A 87 50.01 12.14 -70.92
C LYS A 87 50.49 12.05 -72.37
N LYS A 88 49.85 11.23 -73.21
CA LYS A 88 50.17 11.08 -74.63
C LYS A 88 50.08 12.41 -75.39
N ASN A 89 49.06 13.21 -75.10
CA ASN A 89 48.86 14.51 -75.72
C ASN A 89 49.96 15.50 -75.30
N ALA A 90 50.35 15.52 -74.03
CA ALA A 90 51.44 16.36 -73.51
C ALA A 90 52.85 15.89 -73.95
N GLU A 91 53.08 14.58 -74.08
CA GLU A 91 54.28 14.02 -74.74
C GLU A 91 54.34 14.49 -76.22
N GLY A 92 53.20 14.47 -76.93
CA GLY A 92 53.07 15.06 -78.26
C GLY A 92 53.36 16.56 -78.32
N VAL A 93 52.94 17.33 -77.30
CA VAL A 93 53.31 18.75 -77.16
C VAL A 93 54.83 18.93 -77.02
N ILE A 94 55.50 18.09 -76.23
CA ILE A 94 56.95 18.17 -76.03
C ILE A 94 57.71 17.94 -77.35
N GLU A 95 57.27 17.00 -78.19
CA GLU A 95 57.85 16.82 -79.54
C GLU A 95 57.58 18.01 -80.46
N ARG A 96 56.37 18.58 -80.45
CA ARG A 96 56.07 19.82 -81.22
C ARG A 96 56.93 20.99 -80.77
N VAL A 97 57.15 21.17 -79.46
CA VAL A 97 58.06 22.21 -78.95
C VAL A 97 59.51 21.94 -79.35
N LYS A 98 59.99 20.69 -79.36
CA LYS A 98 61.31 20.36 -79.91
C LYS A 98 61.43 20.79 -81.38
N THR A 99 60.39 20.62 -82.19
CA THR A 99 60.35 21.15 -83.56
C THR A 99 60.44 22.68 -83.59
N VAL A 100 59.70 23.41 -82.73
CA VAL A 100 59.80 24.89 -82.63
C VAL A 100 61.20 25.35 -82.21
N VAL A 101 61.80 24.69 -81.22
CA VAL A 101 63.17 25.00 -80.75
C VAL A 101 64.21 24.69 -81.84
N GLY A 102 64.04 23.60 -82.60
CA GLY A 102 64.88 23.29 -83.75
C GLY A 102 64.77 24.33 -84.88
N ASN A 103 63.55 24.73 -85.24
CA ASN A 103 63.30 25.73 -86.27
C ASN A 103 63.82 27.12 -85.88
N THR A 104 63.55 27.58 -84.65
CA THR A 104 64.06 28.86 -84.13
C THR A 104 65.59 28.87 -84.05
N THR A 105 66.22 27.78 -83.60
CA THR A 105 67.70 27.65 -83.58
C THR A 105 68.28 27.67 -85.00
N ARG A 106 67.64 26.98 -85.96
CA ARG A 106 68.04 27.02 -87.38
C ARG A 106 67.87 28.41 -87.99
N ALA A 107 66.80 29.12 -87.65
CA ALA A 107 66.58 30.50 -88.10
C ALA A 107 67.69 31.44 -87.57
N LEU A 108 68.05 31.33 -86.29
CA LEU A 108 69.17 32.09 -85.71
C LEU A 108 70.51 31.81 -86.41
N SER A 109 70.77 30.57 -86.84
CA SER A 109 71.92 30.22 -87.69
C SER A 109 71.84 30.94 -89.05
N VAL A 110 70.73 30.81 -89.77
CA VAL A 110 70.50 31.46 -91.08
C VAL A 110 70.63 32.99 -90.98
N SER A 111 70.18 33.60 -89.88
CA SER A 111 70.33 35.04 -89.61
C SER A 111 71.81 35.43 -89.58
N ARG A 112 72.63 34.64 -88.87
CA ARG A 112 74.08 34.86 -88.77
C ARG A 112 74.80 34.58 -90.10
N GLU A 113 74.49 33.46 -90.75
CA GLU A 113 75.04 33.09 -92.07
C GLU A 113 74.77 34.16 -93.14
N PHE A 114 73.60 34.82 -93.07
CA PHE A 114 73.24 35.96 -93.93
C PHE A 114 74.15 37.18 -93.70
N MET A 115 74.40 37.59 -92.45
CA MET A 115 75.28 38.72 -92.14
C MET A 115 76.75 38.41 -92.39
N ASP A 116 77.23 37.24 -91.97
CA ASP A 116 78.59 36.76 -92.23
C ASP A 116 78.82 36.60 -93.76
N GLY A 117 77.76 36.30 -94.52
CA GLY A 117 77.74 36.34 -95.99
C GLY A 117 77.93 37.75 -96.56
N ILE A 118 77.17 38.73 -96.07
CA ILE A 118 77.27 40.13 -96.54
C ILE A 118 78.65 40.74 -96.20
N GLU A 119 79.24 40.46 -95.04
CA GLU A 119 80.61 40.91 -94.73
C GLU A 119 81.62 40.35 -95.73
N ARG A 120 81.54 39.05 -96.00
CA ARG A 120 82.41 38.35 -96.94
C ARG A 120 82.23 38.88 -98.37
N ASP A 121 81.02 39.17 -98.80
CA ASP A 121 80.77 39.73 -100.14
C ASP A 121 81.33 41.15 -100.28
N PHE A 122 81.20 42.01 -99.26
CA PHE A 122 81.89 43.30 -99.22
C PHE A 122 83.42 43.12 -99.19
N PHE A 123 83.95 42.23 -98.37
CA PHE A 123 85.38 41.91 -98.29
C PHE A 123 85.94 41.50 -99.67
N ASN A 124 85.25 40.58 -100.35
CA ASN A 124 85.62 40.09 -101.69
C ASN A 124 85.67 41.24 -102.71
N ALA A 125 84.69 42.14 -102.70
CA ALA A 125 84.64 43.28 -103.63
C ALA A 125 85.89 44.17 -103.51
N PHE A 126 86.31 44.49 -102.28
CA PHE A 126 87.50 45.30 -102.00
C PHE A 126 88.81 44.55 -102.29
N GLU A 127 88.90 43.25 -102.01
CA GLU A 127 90.13 42.50 -102.27
C GLU A 127 90.46 42.38 -103.76
N GLY A 128 89.48 42.43 -104.66
CA GLY A 128 89.77 42.44 -106.10
C GLY A 128 90.14 43.80 -106.68
N ILE A 129 90.07 44.91 -105.93
CA ILE A 129 90.52 46.23 -106.40
C ILE A 129 91.83 46.71 -105.75
N LYS A 130 92.38 45.94 -104.79
CA LYS A 130 93.47 46.40 -103.92
C LYS A 130 94.77 46.75 -104.63
N ASP A 131 94.99 46.29 -105.86
CA ASP A 131 96.16 46.71 -106.65
C ASP A 131 96.12 48.19 -107.06
N ARG A 132 94.93 48.72 -107.33
CA ARG A 132 94.74 50.06 -107.90
C ARG A 132 93.46 50.73 -107.35
N PRO A 133 93.31 50.89 -106.02
CA PRO A 133 92.10 51.44 -105.42
C PRO A 133 91.73 52.83 -105.98
N GLN A 134 92.72 53.64 -106.39
CA GLN A 134 92.50 54.95 -107.01
C GLN A 134 91.79 54.93 -108.38
N HIS A 135 91.62 53.75 -109.00
CA HIS A 135 90.82 53.59 -110.23
C HIS A 135 89.37 53.17 -109.96
N PHE A 136 88.97 53.06 -108.69
CA PHE A 136 87.63 52.64 -108.29
C PHE A 136 86.93 53.64 -107.36
N VAL A 137 85.60 53.68 -107.44
CA VAL A 137 84.74 54.40 -106.51
C VAL A 137 84.08 53.39 -105.57
N TYR A 138 84.23 53.63 -104.27
CA TYR A 138 83.74 52.81 -103.16
C TYR A 138 83.48 53.67 -101.92
N GLY A 139 82.62 53.18 -101.02
CA GLY A 139 82.30 53.86 -99.76
C GLY A 139 83.03 53.25 -98.55
N HIS A 140 83.08 51.93 -98.45
CA HIS A 140 83.81 51.17 -97.44
C HIS A 140 85.12 50.58 -97.98
N SER A 141 85.92 49.95 -97.13
CA SER A 141 87.21 49.36 -97.51
C SER A 141 87.58 48.16 -96.64
N ASN A 142 88.67 47.47 -96.99
CA ASN A 142 89.30 46.45 -96.14
C ASN A 142 90.53 47.03 -95.43
N LEU A 143 90.58 46.81 -94.12
CA LEU A 143 91.61 47.30 -93.21
C LEU A 143 92.51 46.15 -92.74
N ASP A 144 93.78 46.47 -92.52
CA ASP A 144 94.68 45.60 -91.76
C ASP A 144 94.47 45.89 -90.27
N ALA A 145 94.09 44.87 -89.50
CA ALA A 145 93.79 44.97 -88.07
C ALA A 145 95.05 44.88 -87.20
N ASN A 146 94.94 45.34 -85.94
CA ASN A 146 96.05 45.36 -84.97
C ASN A 146 96.63 43.97 -84.63
N ASP A 147 95.90 42.88 -84.93
CA ASP A 147 96.33 41.49 -84.77
C ASP A 147 96.88 40.88 -86.08
N GLY A 148 97.18 41.71 -87.08
CA GLY A 148 97.75 41.30 -88.36
C GLY A 148 96.76 40.70 -89.36
N LYS A 149 95.48 40.54 -89.00
CA LYS A 149 94.43 40.11 -89.93
C LYS A 149 94.06 41.21 -90.93
N ARG A 150 93.33 40.83 -91.98
CA ARG A 150 92.73 41.72 -92.96
C ARG A 150 91.22 41.51 -92.95
N ILE A 151 90.44 42.58 -92.74
CA ILE A 151 89.00 42.55 -92.43
C ILE A 151 88.25 43.65 -93.17
N SER A 152 86.94 43.51 -93.40
CA SER A 152 86.13 44.61 -93.93
C SER A 152 85.77 45.64 -92.85
N GLU A 153 85.67 46.93 -93.21
CA GLU A 153 84.98 47.95 -92.40
C GLU A 153 83.58 47.49 -91.95
N VAL A 154 82.88 46.73 -92.81
CA VAL A 154 81.52 46.26 -92.56
C VAL A 154 81.45 45.30 -91.37
N LEU A 155 82.50 44.51 -91.12
CA LEU A 155 82.61 43.66 -89.93
C LEU A 155 82.53 44.48 -88.64
N GLY A 156 83.03 45.73 -88.65
CA GLY A 156 82.95 46.66 -87.52
C GLY A 156 81.51 47.08 -87.18
N PHE A 157 80.63 47.15 -88.18
CA PHE A 157 79.20 47.41 -87.96
C PHE A 157 78.49 46.17 -87.39
N PHE A 158 78.83 44.98 -87.86
CA PHE A 158 78.16 43.74 -87.45
C PHE A 158 78.62 43.29 -86.06
N ASN A 159 79.90 43.48 -85.72
CA ASN A 159 80.43 43.34 -84.35
C ASN A 159 79.78 44.30 -83.33
N ASN A 160 79.12 45.37 -83.78
CA ASN A 160 78.34 46.27 -82.92
C ASN A 160 76.96 46.57 -83.55
N ILE A 161 76.27 45.50 -83.93
CA ILE A 161 75.00 45.56 -84.67
C ILE A 161 73.94 46.40 -83.96
N THR A 162 73.89 46.38 -82.62
CA THR A 162 72.98 47.19 -81.81
C THR A 162 73.18 48.69 -82.03
N LYS A 163 74.43 49.16 -82.05
CA LYS A 163 74.76 50.56 -82.35
C LYS A 163 74.44 50.90 -83.80
N PHE A 164 74.81 50.02 -84.74
CA PHE A 164 74.60 50.27 -86.17
C PHE A 164 73.12 50.33 -86.55
N PHE A 165 72.30 49.36 -86.10
CA PHE A 165 70.85 49.35 -86.28
C PHE A 165 70.20 50.63 -85.70
N THR A 166 70.58 51.03 -84.49
CA THR A 166 70.07 52.26 -83.85
C THR A 166 70.48 53.51 -84.65
N GLN A 167 71.68 53.56 -85.22
CA GLN A 167 72.11 54.65 -86.11
C GLN A 167 71.30 54.68 -87.42
N CYS A 168 71.04 53.52 -88.04
CA CYS A 168 70.18 53.41 -89.22
C CYS A 168 68.76 53.92 -88.95
N LYS A 169 68.15 53.50 -87.84
CA LYS A 169 66.78 53.89 -87.46
C LYS A 169 66.66 55.38 -87.08
N ASN A 170 67.61 55.90 -86.31
CA ASN A 170 67.67 57.34 -86.03
C ASN A 170 67.86 58.17 -87.31
N GLY A 171 68.61 57.65 -88.30
CA GLY A 171 68.76 58.27 -89.62
C GLY A 171 67.46 58.36 -90.43
N THR A 172 66.47 57.51 -90.14
CA THR A 172 65.11 57.57 -90.74
C THR A 172 64.07 58.21 -89.81
N GLY A 173 64.48 58.81 -88.68
CA GLY A 173 63.59 59.43 -87.69
C GLY A 173 62.90 58.47 -86.72
N GLU A 174 63.23 57.17 -86.76
CA GLU A 174 62.70 56.16 -85.84
C GLU A 174 63.62 56.01 -84.62
N ASN A 175 63.20 56.49 -83.44
CA ASN A 175 63.97 56.32 -82.21
C ASN A 175 63.76 54.92 -81.60
N VAL A 176 64.39 53.90 -82.20
CA VAL A 176 64.23 52.48 -81.87
C VAL A 176 65.58 51.82 -81.59
N THR A 177 65.69 51.12 -80.46
CA THR A 177 66.85 50.27 -80.10
C THR A 177 66.51 48.79 -80.25
N VAL A 178 67.53 47.93 -80.29
CA VAL A 178 67.34 46.47 -80.28
C VAL A 178 66.60 46.01 -79.03
N GLU A 179 66.95 46.52 -77.85
CA GLU A 179 66.30 46.19 -76.57
C GLU A 179 64.81 46.55 -76.55
N LEU A 180 64.44 47.71 -77.11
CA LEU A 180 63.03 48.11 -77.22
C LEU A 180 62.27 47.23 -78.21
N LEU A 181 62.91 46.80 -79.30
CA LEU A 181 62.32 45.86 -80.24
C LEU A 181 62.19 44.45 -79.64
N GLU A 182 63.18 43.99 -78.87
CA GLU A 182 63.08 42.75 -78.07
C GLU A 182 61.93 42.82 -77.09
N GLN A 183 61.82 43.88 -76.29
CA GLN A 183 60.73 44.05 -75.32
C GLN A 183 59.36 44.11 -76.01
N LYS A 184 59.26 44.82 -77.15
CA LYS A 184 58.04 44.84 -77.98
C LYS A 184 57.70 43.44 -78.48
N MET A 185 58.65 42.75 -79.12
CA MET A 185 58.43 41.44 -79.73
C MET A 185 58.12 40.37 -78.69
N MET A 186 58.83 40.38 -77.55
CA MET A 186 58.51 39.56 -76.38
C MET A 186 57.09 39.83 -75.89
N LYS A 187 56.68 41.10 -75.74
CA LYS A 187 55.34 41.44 -75.26
C LYS A 187 54.24 41.06 -76.24
N GLU A 188 54.45 41.24 -77.55
CA GLU A 188 53.50 40.86 -78.59
C GLU A 188 53.39 39.33 -78.70
N VAL A 189 54.51 38.61 -78.66
CA VAL A 189 54.53 37.14 -78.69
C VAL A 189 54.03 36.53 -77.39
N ASP A 190 54.34 37.06 -76.19
CA ASP A 190 53.87 36.48 -74.91
C ASP A 190 52.43 36.86 -74.56
N ASN A 191 51.91 37.97 -75.07
CA ASN A 191 50.52 38.37 -74.84
C ASN A 191 49.56 37.31 -75.42
N ALA A 192 48.86 36.59 -74.54
CA ALA A 192 47.90 35.55 -74.91
C ALA A 192 46.66 36.09 -75.67
N SER A 193 46.41 37.40 -75.65
CA SER A 193 45.39 38.04 -76.50
C SER A 193 45.87 38.33 -77.92
N THR A 194 47.17 38.18 -78.23
CA THR A 194 47.70 38.37 -79.59
C THR A 194 47.27 37.22 -80.49
N ASN A 195 46.57 37.53 -81.59
CA ASN A 195 46.33 36.56 -82.64
C ASN A 195 47.64 36.28 -83.38
N LEU A 196 48.31 35.18 -83.00
CA LEU A 196 49.56 34.71 -83.61
C LEU A 196 49.46 34.40 -85.11
N THR A 197 48.28 34.39 -85.74
CA THR A 197 48.12 34.30 -87.21
C THR A 197 48.08 35.68 -87.87
N THR A 198 47.55 36.70 -87.19
CA THR A 198 47.64 38.10 -87.66
C THR A 198 49.08 38.62 -87.54
N TRP A 199 49.70 38.41 -86.37
CA TRP A 199 51.09 38.80 -86.12
C TRP A 199 52.08 38.11 -87.08
N GLU A 200 51.81 36.87 -87.48
CA GLU A 200 52.57 36.15 -88.53
C GLU A 200 52.55 36.91 -89.86
N GLN A 201 51.35 37.32 -90.30
CA GLN A 201 51.16 38.06 -91.54
C GLN A 201 51.85 39.44 -91.50
N GLU A 202 51.87 40.09 -90.32
CA GLU A 202 52.58 41.36 -90.11
C GLU A 202 54.11 41.20 -90.27
N GLN A 203 54.74 40.19 -89.64
CA GLN A 203 56.18 39.98 -89.79
C GLN A 203 56.53 39.53 -91.22
N VAL A 204 55.75 38.62 -91.82
CA VAL A 204 55.94 38.18 -93.21
C VAL A 204 55.80 39.34 -94.19
N SER A 205 54.85 40.26 -93.97
CA SER A 205 54.69 41.48 -94.75
C SER A 205 55.90 42.41 -94.63
N LEU A 206 56.39 42.64 -93.40
CA LEU A 206 57.59 43.46 -93.13
C LEU A 206 58.84 42.89 -93.83
N TRP A 207 59.06 41.57 -93.78
CA TRP A 207 60.24 40.95 -94.39
C TRP A 207 60.17 40.99 -95.92
N ASN A 208 59.00 40.73 -96.51
CA ASN A 208 58.79 40.87 -97.96
C ASN A 208 58.92 42.32 -98.44
N SER A 209 58.40 43.30 -97.69
CA SER A 209 58.54 44.74 -97.97
C SER A 209 60.00 45.20 -97.93
N THR A 210 60.81 44.62 -97.05
CA THR A 210 62.25 44.87 -97.00
C THR A 210 62.98 44.18 -98.17
N TYR A 211 62.54 42.99 -98.55
CA TYR A 211 63.10 42.20 -99.66
C TYR A 211 62.89 42.82 -101.04
N THR A 212 61.72 43.41 -101.32
CA THR A 212 61.45 44.05 -102.63
C THR A 212 62.35 45.25 -102.90
N GLN A 213 62.84 45.93 -101.86
CA GLN A 213 63.72 47.09 -101.98
C GLN A 213 65.17 46.73 -102.37
N VAL A 214 65.60 45.47 -102.19
CA VAL A 214 66.98 45.01 -102.43
C VAL A 214 67.46 45.30 -103.85
N ASN A 215 66.59 45.10 -104.84
CA ASN A 215 66.92 45.41 -106.25
C ASN A 215 67.14 46.91 -106.46
N GLY A 216 66.40 47.75 -105.74
CA GLY A 216 66.57 49.21 -105.74
C GLY A 216 67.92 49.60 -105.14
N TRP A 217 68.25 49.12 -103.94
CA TRP A 217 69.53 49.43 -103.27
C TRP A 217 70.74 48.97 -104.09
N LEU A 218 70.71 47.76 -104.66
CA LEU A 218 71.81 47.25 -105.48
C LEU A 218 71.94 48.00 -106.82
N THR A 219 70.82 48.46 -107.41
CA THR A 219 70.86 49.33 -108.59
C THR A 219 71.45 50.70 -108.23
N ASP A 220 71.05 51.26 -107.08
CA ASP A 220 71.51 52.56 -106.60
C ASP A 220 73.02 52.55 -106.28
N MET A 221 73.51 51.54 -105.54
CA MET A 221 74.94 51.30 -105.27
C MET A 221 75.78 51.21 -106.54
N ARG A 222 75.23 50.65 -107.62
CA ARG A 222 75.88 50.51 -108.94
C ARG A 222 75.76 51.75 -109.83
N SER A 223 74.74 52.58 -109.63
CA SER A 223 74.42 53.72 -110.49
C SER A 223 75.41 54.88 -110.38
N HIS A 224 76.08 55.00 -109.22
CA HIS A 224 76.94 56.12 -108.93
C HIS A 224 78.22 56.09 -109.77
N LYS A 225 78.35 57.10 -110.65
CA LYS A 225 79.51 57.34 -111.52
C LYS A 225 79.83 58.84 -111.48
N PRO A 226 80.93 59.27 -110.84
CA PRO A 226 81.31 60.68 -110.86
C PRO A 226 81.82 61.13 -112.24
N GLU A 227 81.91 62.43 -112.44
CA GLU A 227 82.45 62.99 -113.69
C GLU A 227 83.97 62.79 -113.78
N ASN A 228 84.48 62.54 -114.99
CA ASN A 228 85.89 62.21 -115.29
C ASN A 228 86.45 60.97 -114.53
N SER A 229 85.59 60.07 -114.04
CA SER A 229 85.93 59.24 -112.88
C SER A 229 86.25 57.75 -113.13
N PRO A 230 87.06 57.13 -112.25
CA PRO A 230 86.98 55.73 -111.81
C PRO A 230 85.71 54.88 -112.04
N THR A 231 85.92 53.56 -112.05
CA THR A 231 84.87 52.54 -112.14
C THR A 231 84.21 52.30 -110.78
N ASN A 232 82.89 52.25 -110.70
CA ASN A 232 82.20 51.87 -109.46
C ASN A 232 82.48 50.39 -109.13
N ILE A 233 82.91 50.11 -107.90
CA ILE A 233 83.31 48.77 -107.45
C ILE A 233 82.21 47.70 -107.65
N TRP A 234 80.93 48.06 -107.57
CA TRP A 234 79.80 47.15 -107.71
C TRP A 234 79.40 46.85 -109.15
N ASN A 235 80.06 47.47 -110.13
CA ASN A 235 79.94 47.13 -111.55
C ASN A 235 81.02 46.15 -112.05
N ARG A 236 81.87 45.65 -111.15
CA ARG A 236 82.84 44.59 -111.45
C ARG A 236 82.15 43.26 -111.72
N THR A 237 82.78 42.45 -112.56
CA THR A 237 82.29 41.14 -113.03
C THR A 237 83.19 39.98 -112.63
N GLU A 238 84.38 40.28 -112.12
CA GLU A 238 85.36 39.33 -111.60
C GLU A 238 84.76 38.54 -110.43
N ALA A 239 84.85 37.22 -110.50
CA ALA A 239 84.31 36.34 -109.47
C ALA A 239 85.32 36.18 -108.33
N VAL A 240 84.83 35.83 -107.14
CA VAL A 240 85.68 35.62 -105.96
C VAL A 240 86.86 34.64 -106.18
N PRO A 241 86.72 33.54 -106.95
CA PRO A 241 87.83 32.64 -107.26
C PRO A 241 88.97 33.30 -108.05
N ASP A 242 88.65 34.25 -108.94
CA ASP A 242 89.64 34.96 -109.76
C ASP A 242 90.54 35.82 -108.87
N ILE A 243 89.94 36.51 -107.90
CA ILE A 243 90.62 37.36 -106.91
C ILE A 243 91.61 36.53 -106.06
N ILE A 244 91.21 35.32 -105.66
CA ILE A 244 92.07 34.37 -104.93
C ILE A 244 93.23 33.87 -105.81
N GLY A 245 92.98 33.66 -107.11
CA GLY A 245 94.00 33.33 -108.10
C GLY A 245 95.04 34.44 -108.27
N GLU A 246 94.60 35.69 -108.45
CA GLU A 246 95.48 36.86 -108.57
C GLU A 246 96.36 37.05 -107.32
N ASP A 247 95.79 36.89 -106.13
CA ASP A 247 96.56 36.94 -104.88
C ASP A 247 97.60 35.82 -104.79
N CYS A 248 97.23 34.59 -105.14
CA CYS A 248 98.15 33.47 -105.13
C CYS A 248 99.30 33.62 -106.13
N ASP A 249 99.09 34.24 -107.30
CA ASP A 249 100.19 34.49 -108.23
C ASP A 249 101.17 35.57 -107.73
N LYS A 250 100.66 36.67 -107.15
CA LYS A 250 101.48 37.70 -106.49
C LYS A 250 102.34 37.12 -105.36
N ILE A 251 101.76 36.25 -104.54
CA ILE A 251 102.43 35.49 -103.47
C ILE A 251 103.54 34.59 -104.03
N ARG A 252 103.22 33.82 -105.07
CA ARG A 252 104.14 32.86 -105.71
C ARG A 252 105.35 33.57 -106.31
N LEU A 253 105.10 34.56 -107.16
CA LEU A 253 106.14 35.33 -107.86
C LEU A 253 106.84 36.37 -106.96
N ASN A 254 106.27 36.71 -105.80
CA ASN A 254 106.69 37.83 -104.95
C ASN A 254 106.72 39.17 -105.73
N ASP A 255 105.77 39.35 -106.65
CA ASP A 255 105.77 40.43 -107.63
C ASP A 255 104.94 41.64 -107.17
N LYS A 256 105.39 42.84 -107.54
CA LYS A 256 104.70 44.11 -107.32
C LYS A 256 104.31 44.81 -108.63
N LYS A 257 104.65 44.23 -109.79
CA LYS A 257 104.26 44.77 -111.11
C LYS A 257 102.75 45.03 -111.18
N ASN A 258 102.39 46.06 -111.94
CA ASN A 258 101.02 46.51 -112.18
C ASN A 258 100.23 46.98 -110.94
N SER A 259 100.82 46.98 -109.74
CA SER A 259 100.20 47.50 -108.51
C SER A 259 100.66 48.92 -108.19
N THR A 260 99.80 49.74 -107.60
CA THR A 260 100.16 51.05 -107.00
C THR A 260 100.33 50.98 -105.48
N VAL A 261 100.12 49.80 -104.86
CA VAL A 261 100.23 49.61 -103.41
C VAL A 261 101.57 48.98 -103.02
N ALA A 262 102.39 49.74 -102.27
CA ALA A 262 103.78 49.35 -101.94
C ALA A 262 103.92 47.99 -101.23
N ASN A 263 102.91 47.58 -100.45
CA ASN A 263 102.89 46.34 -99.67
C ASN A 263 101.93 45.27 -100.23
N ILE A 264 101.57 45.34 -101.52
CA ILE A 264 100.57 44.47 -102.17
C ILE A 264 100.74 42.96 -101.86
N VAL A 265 101.96 42.42 -101.89
CA VAL A 265 102.22 41.00 -101.64
C VAL A 265 101.85 40.60 -100.20
N ASP A 266 102.04 41.50 -99.22
CA ASP A 266 101.65 41.26 -97.83
C ASP A 266 100.12 41.30 -97.63
N ALA A 267 99.45 42.21 -98.33
CA ALA A 267 97.99 42.25 -98.39
C ALA A 267 97.41 40.98 -99.05
N ALA A 268 98.03 40.47 -100.12
CA ALA A 268 97.68 39.19 -100.74
C ALA A 268 97.84 38.01 -99.77
N TYR A 269 98.96 37.92 -99.05
CA TYR A 269 99.14 36.88 -98.01
C TYR A 269 98.03 36.93 -96.94
N LYS A 270 97.63 38.13 -96.50
CA LYS A 270 96.54 38.31 -95.52
C LYS A 270 95.16 37.98 -96.10
N SER A 271 94.92 38.30 -97.38
CA SER A 271 93.70 37.98 -98.13
C SER A 271 93.50 36.46 -98.22
N VAL A 272 94.52 35.74 -98.69
CA VAL A 272 94.50 34.26 -98.74
C VAL A 272 94.33 33.66 -97.33
N LEU A 273 94.99 34.22 -96.31
CA LEU A 273 94.81 33.78 -94.92
C LEU A 273 93.38 34.01 -94.39
N ARG A 274 92.71 35.12 -94.74
CA ARG A 274 91.29 35.37 -94.40
C ARG A 274 90.39 34.29 -94.98
N HIS A 275 90.60 33.89 -96.24
CA HIS A 275 89.82 32.85 -96.91
C HIS A 275 90.15 31.43 -96.42
N MET A 276 91.41 31.14 -96.08
CA MET A 276 91.76 29.92 -95.35
C MET A 276 91.08 29.89 -93.96
N GLY A 277 90.89 31.06 -93.34
CA GLY A 277 90.10 31.23 -92.12
C GLY A 277 88.63 30.90 -92.29
N ASP A 278 87.99 31.36 -93.37
CA ASP A 278 86.61 30.97 -93.71
C ASP A 278 86.48 29.45 -93.93
N VAL A 279 87.47 28.83 -94.59
CA VAL A 279 87.51 27.36 -94.80
C VAL A 279 87.72 26.58 -93.51
N ALA A 280 88.52 27.11 -92.57
CA ALA A 280 88.74 26.49 -91.27
C ALA A 280 87.53 26.64 -90.33
N ASN A 281 86.82 27.76 -90.41
CA ASN A 281 85.65 28.08 -89.58
C ASN A 281 84.36 27.43 -90.12
N GLY A 282 84.36 26.09 -90.20
CA GLY A 282 83.33 25.26 -90.85
C GLY A 282 81.91 25.30 -90.25
N THR A 283 81.59 26.27 -89.40
CA THR A 283 80.19 26.66 -89.10
C THR A 283 79.58 27.51 -90.21
N ASN A 284 80.42 28.17 -91.02
CA ASN A 284 79.99 29.13 -92.03
C ASN A 284 80.33 28.61 -93.43
N ARG A 285 79.45 28.85 -94.40
CA ARG A 285 79.79 28.68 -95.81
C ARG A 285 80.84 29.71 -96.22
N ASN A 286 81.90 29.27 -96.90
CA ASN A 286 83.02 30.10 -97.35
C ASN A 286 82.95 30.37 -98.87
N SER A 287 83.69 31.38 -99.33
CA SER A 287 83.70 31.78 -100.75
C SER A 287 83.99 30.64 -101.73
N LEU A 288 84.84 29.67 -101.37
CA LEU A 288 85.22 28.57 -102.25
C LEU A 288 84.09 27.53 -102.38
N GLU A 289 83.46 27.10 -101.28
CA GLU A 289 82.31 26.19 -101.35
C GLU A 289 81.10 26.82 -102.04
N GLU A 290 80.85 28.11 -101.81
CA GLU A 290 79.69 28.81 -102.38
C GLU A 290 79.78 28.97 -103.90
N ASN A 291 80.96 29.28 -104.44
CA ASN A 291 81.19 29.32 -105.89
C ASN A 291 81.41 27.91 -106.50
N GLY A 292 81.41 26.85 -105.68
CA GLY A 292 81.54 25.46 -106.13
C GLY A 292 82.98 24.97 -106.38
N CYS A 293 83.98 25.67 -105.86
CA CYS A 293 85.42 25.46 -106.05
C CYS A 293 85.97 24.29 -105.21
N LYS A 294 85.44 23.08 -105.41
CA LYS A 294 85.69 21.92 -104.52
C LYS A 294 87.16 21.59 -104.30
N ASP A 295 87.99 21.69 -105.34
CA ASP A 295 89.40 21.31 -105.29
C ASP A 295 90.24 22.35 -104.55
N ALA A 296 90.06 23.65 -104.84
CA ALA A 296 90.66 24.73 -104.07
C ALA A 296 90.24 24.69 -102.59
N TYR A 297 88.96 24.40 -102.29
CA TYR A 297 88.49 24.19 -100.93
C TYR A 297 89.20 23.03 -100.25
N ALA A 298 89.29 21.86 -100.90
CA ALA A 298 89.97 20.69 -100.37
C ALA A 298 91.47 20.97 -100.13
N LEU A 299 92.12 21.70 -101.03
CA LEU A 299 93.51 22.15 -100.87
C LEU A 299 93.68 23.08 -99.67
N PHE A 300 92.89 24.15 -99.55
CA PHE A 300 92.89 25.06 -98.40
C PHE A 300 92.68 24.30 -97.07
N ASN A 301 91.67 23.42 -97.02
CA ASN A 301 91.32 22.61 -95.86
C ASN A 301 92.45 21.63 -95.48
N SER A 302 93.12 21.02 -96.48
CA SER A 302 94.28 20.16 -96.27
C SER A 302 95.51 20.93 -95.75
N THR A 303 95.77 22.14 -96.25
CA THR A 303 96.87 23.00 -95.78
C THR A 303 96.61 23.49 -94.36
N MET A 304 95.38 23.84 -94.02
CA MET A 304 94.98 24.17 -92.64
C MET A 304 95.23 23.00 -91.67
N LYS A 305 94.91 21.77 -92.08
CA LYS A 305 95.12 20.56 -91.26
C LYS A 305 96.58 20.16 -91.06
N GLN A 306 97.52 20.73 -91.81
CA GLN A 306 98.96 20.49 -91.64
C GLN A 306 99.58 21.27 -90.47
N GLY A 307 98.82 22.12 -89.77
CA GLY A 307 99.26 22.80 -88.54
C GLY A 307 100.21 23.99 -88.74
N ASN A 308 100.72 24.21 -89.95
CA ASN A 308 101.69 25.24 -90.29
C ASN A 308 101.05 26.61 -90.66
N ILE A 309 99.82 26.88 -90.19
CA ILE A 309 99.08 28.13 -90.46
C ILE A 309 98.64 28.76 -89.13
N TYR A 310 99.00 30.02 -88.93
CA TYR A 310 98.72 30.81 -87.74
C TYR A 310 97.79 31.97 -88.08
N MET A 311 96.49 31.82 -87.77
CA MET A 311 95.44 32.80 -88.10
C MET A 311 95.63 34.21 -87.53
N ASN A 312 96.47 34.37 -86.52
CA ASN A 312 96.82 35.65 -85.88
C ASN A 312 98.26 36.10 -86.20
N ASP A 313 98.95 35.42 -87.12
CA ASP A 313 100.32 35.75 -87.52
C ASP A 313 100.57 35.32 -88.97
N VAL A 314 100.34 36.25 -89.90
CA VAL A 314 100.61 36.01 -91.32
C VAL A 314 102.09 35.71 -91.59
N ASN A 315 103.02 36.26 -90.81
CA ASN A 315 104.45 36.06 -91.05
C ASN A 315 104.87 34.61 -90.77
N LYS A 316 104.38 34.01 -89.69
CA LYS A 316 104.57 32.57 -89.42
C LYS A 316 103.87 31.65 -90.42
N SER A 317 102.95 32.18 -91.22
CA SER A 317 102.15 31.41 -92.19
C SER A 317 102.66 31.51 -93.63
N LYS A 318 103.60 32.43 -93.93
CA LYS A 318 103.99 32.81 -95.30
C LYS A 318 104.47 31.63 -96.15
N ASP A 319 105.35 30.78 -95.64
CA ASP A 319 105.90 29.66 -96.44
C ASP A 319 104.83 28.62 -96.80
N ALA A 320 103.93 28.30 -95.86
CA ALA A 320 102.84 27.36 -96.09
C ALA A 320 101.79 27.93 -97.07
N ILE A 321 101.43 29.21 -96.93
CA ILE A 321 100.56 29.91 -97.90
C ILE A 321 101.23 29.95 -99.28
N LYS A 322 102.53 30.25 -99.36
CA LYS A 322 103.27 30.30 -100.62
C LYS A 322 103.34 28.94 -101.31
N ALA A 323 103.57 27.87 -100.55
CA ALA A 323 103.55 26.50 -101.08
C ALA A 323 102.16 26.12 -101.62
N MET A 324 101.09 26.46 -100.91
CA MET A 324 99.70 26.24 -101.34
C MET A 324 99.36 27.03 -102.61
N CYS A 325 99.64 28.34 -102.64
CA CYS A 325 99.44 29.18 -103.81
C CYS A 325 100.29 28.75 -105.02
N SER A 326 101.49 28.21 -104.78
CA SER A 326 102.32 27.66 -105.85
C SER A 326 101.65 26.47 -106.54
N LYS A 327 100.91 25.62 -105.82
CA LYS A 327 100.12 24.53 -106.43
C LYS A 327 98.98 25.08 -107.29
N ILE A 328 98.17 25.99 -106.73
CA ILE A 328 97.02 26.61 -107.40
C ILE A 328 97.37 27.22 -108.77
N ILE A 329 98.57 27.80 -108.90
CA ILE A 329 99.00 28.43 -110.16
C ILE A 329 99.86 27.52 -111.05
N ASN A 330 100.74 26.67 -110.48
CA ASN A 330 101.64 25.84 -111.30
C ASN A 330 100.94 24.61 -111.90
N GLU A 331 99.91 24.08 -111.25
CA GLU A 331 99.13 22.91 -111.69
C GLU A 331 98.04 23.36 -112.69
N GLN A 332 98.47 24.08 -113.73
CA GLN A 332 97.66 24.98 -114.56
C GLN A 332 96.29 24.42 -115.03
N THR A 333 95.25 25.25 -114.85
CA THR A 333 93.90 25.20 -115.46
C THR A 333 92.75 24.45 -114.78
N HIS A 334 92.89 23.71 -113.67
CA HIS A 334 91.75 22.97 -113.09
C HIS A 334 91.35 23.23 -111.63
N HIS A 335 92.23 23.62 -110.71
CA HIS A 335 91.84 23.67 -109.28
C HIS A 335 90.91 24.81 -108.85
N LEU A 336 90.69 25.81 -109.72
CA LEU A 336 89.67 26.87 -109.58
C LEU A 336 88.48 26.67 -110.56
N ASN A 337 88.19 25.43 -111.01
CA ASN A 337 86.95 25.14 -111.74
C ASN A 337 85.72 25.24 -110.83
N CYS A 338 85.19 26.46 -110.71
CA CYS A 338 84.08 26.81 -109.83
C CYS A 338 82.76 26.81 -110.61
N THR A 339 81.83 25.90 -110.26
CA THR A 339 80.59 25.68 -111.01
C THR A 339 79.57 26.82 -110.93
N ALA A 340 79.78 27.80 -110.04
CA ALA A 340 78.86 28.91 -109.78
C ALA A 340 79.62 30.22 -109.50
N GLY A 341 80.67 30.50 -110.28
CA GLY A 341 81.41 31.76 -110.21
C GLY A 341 80.47 32.97 -110.36
N LYS A 342 80.43 33.82 -109.33
CA LYS A 342 79.56 34.99 -109.24
C LYS A 342 80.31 36.22 -108.76
N ALA A 343 79.94 37.37 -109.30
CA ALA A 343 80.45 38.66 -108.84
C ALA A 343 79.89 39.00 -107.44
N PRO A 344 80.62 39.75 -106.59
CA PRO A 344 80.19 40.06 -105.23
C PRO A 344 78.79 40.69 -105.11
N VAL A 345 78.39 41.53 -106.08
CA VAL A 345 77.06 42.16 -106.10
C VAL A 345 75.92 41.16 -106.38
N GLU A 346 76.21 40.06 -107.09
CA GLU A 346 75.25 38.97 -107.31
C GLU A 346 75.12 38.09 -106.06
N TRP A 347 76.22 37.88 -105.33
CA TRP A 347 76.19 37.20 -104.04
C TRP A 347 75.34 37.98 -103.04
N LEU A 348 75.54 39.30 -102.93
CA LEU A 348 74.70 40.18 -102.10
C LEU A 348 73.20 40.02 -102.39
N LYS A 349 72.80 39.97 -103.67
CA LYS A 349 71.41 39.67 -104.06
C LYS A 349 70.98 38.27 -103.57
N LYS A 350 71.80 37.25 -103.85
CA LYS A 350 71.51 35.85 -103.49
C LYS A 350 71.35 35.63 -101.98
N ARG A 351 72.03 36.41 -101.12
CA ARG A 351 71.86 36.35 -99.65
C ARG A 351 70.40 36.57 -99.25
N PHE A 352 69.74 37.57 -99.82
CA PHE A 352 68.34 37.88 -99.53
C PHE A 352 67.38 36.87 -100.16
N ASP A 353 67.67 36.45 -101.40
CA ASP A 353 66.84 35.48 -102.15
C ASP A 353 66.74 34.13 -101.45
N ASP A 354 67.81 33.70 -100.75
CA ASP A 354 67.80 32.47 -99.93
C ASP A 354 67.24 32.70 -98.52
N ALA A 355 67.69 33.77 -97.84
CA ALA A 355 67.38 33.97 -96.42
C ALA A 355 65.90 34.37 -96.18
N VAL A 356 65.33 35.28 -96.98
CA VAL A 356 63.98 35.79 -96.72
C VAL A 356 62.91 34.69 -96.83
N PRO A 357 62.84 33.87 -97.90
CA PRO A 357 61.86 32.79 -97.99
C PRO A 357 62.11 31.69 -96.95
N GLY A 358 63.39 31.39 -96.64
CA GLY A 358 63.77 30.43 -95.61
C GLY A 358 63.29 30.84 -94.22
N MET A 359 63.43 32.12 -93.87
CA MET A 359 62.93 32.68 -92.61
C MET A 359 61.40 32.69 -92.54
N ILE A 360 60.70 33.05 -93.61
CA ILE A 360 59.23 32.97 -93.68
C ILE A 360 58.76 31.53 -93.41
N ALA A 361 59.35 30.54 -94.07
CA ALA A 361 59.00 29.13 -93.88
C ALA A 361 59.26 28.64 -92.44
N LEU A 362 60.39 29.05 -91.83
CA LEU A 362 60.72 28.72 -90.45
C LEU A 362 59.78 29.40 -89.44
N LEU A 363 59.32 30.62 -89.72
CA LEU A 363 58.31 31.34 -88.91
C LEU A 363 56.97 30.60 -88.93
N SER A 364 56.39 30.40 -90.11
CA SER A 364 55.08 29.76 -90.26
C SER A 364 55.06 28.33 -89.70
N HIS A 365 56.11 27.54 -89.93
CA HIS A 365 56.19 26.19 -89.39
C HIS A 365 56.33 26.19 -87.85
N SER A 366 57.14 27.08 -87.28
CA SER A 366 57.26 27.26 -85.82
C SER A 366 55.93 27.67 -85.19
N LEU A 367 55.26 28.67 -85.76
CA LEU A 367 53.97 29.16 -85.27
C LEU A 367 52.86 28.11 -85.36
N THR A 368 52.80 27.35 -86.45
CA THR A 368 51.81 26.26 -86.59
C THR A 368 51.99 25.23 -85.47
N GLN A 369 53.23 24.79 -85.20
CA GLN A 369 53.50 23.82 -84.15
C GLN A 369 53.27 24.39 -82.74
N LEU A 370 53.56 25.68 -82.53
CA LEU A 370 53.33 26.37 -81.25
C LEU A 370 51.83 26.55 -80.95
N LYS A 371 51.03 27.00 -81.93
CA LYS A 371 49.57 27.17 -81.81
C LYS A 371 48.87 25.85 -81.48
N ASP A 372 49.24 24.76 -82.16
CA ASP A 372 48.74 23.41 -81.87
C ASP A 372 49.13 22.95 -80.46
N ALA A 373 50.40 23.15 -80.08
CA ALA A 373 50.94 22.76 -78.79
C ALA A 373 50.24 23.48 -77.62
N GLU A 374 50.04 24.78 -77.75
CA GLU A 374 49.35 25.61 -76.76
C GLU A 374 47.89 25.22 -76.59
N LYS A 375 47.17 24.98 -77.69
CA LYS A 375 45.78 24.53 -77.65
C LYS A 375 45.63 23.24 -76.83
N VAL A 376 46.54 22.29 -76.99
CA VAL A 376 46.53 21.02 -76.23
C VAL A 376 46.83 21.26 -74.74
N VAL A 377 47.82 22.09 -74.40
CA VAL A 377 48.10 22.44 -73.00
C VAL A 377 46.91 23.13 -72.34
N LEU A 378 46.34 24.16 -72.99
CA LEU A 378 45.25 24.95 -72.40
C LEU A 378 43.96 24.14 -72.24
N LEU A 379 43.65 23.23 -73.17
CA LEU A 379 42.55 22.27 -73.00
C LEU A 379 42.78 21.38 -71.77
N GLY A 380 43.98 20.81 -71.63
CA GLY A 380 44.31 19.98 -70.47
C GLY A 380 44.28 20.74 -69.15
N VAL A 381 44.80 21.97 -69.06
CA VAL A 381 44.66 22.77 -67.83
C VAL A 381 43.17 23.06 -67.54
N GLY A 382 42.37 23.31 -68.57
CA GLY A 382 40.92 23.49 -68.45
C GLY A 382 40.20 22.25 -67.90
N GLU A 383 40.49 21.07 -68.44
CA GLU A 383 39.97 19.78 -67.95
C GLU A 383 40.34 19.56 -66.48
N LEU A 384 41.60 19.81 -66.11
CA LEU A 384 42.04 19.68 -64.71
C LEU A 384 41.27 20.61 -63.77
N ILE A 385 41.01 21.87 -64.17
CA ILE A 385 40.20 22.79 -63.35
C ILE A 385 38.79 22.24 -63.12
N VAL A 386 38.15 21.69 -64.15
CA VAL A 386 36.79 21.12 -64.06
C VAL A 386 36.78 19.89 -63.15
N GLU A 387 37.75 18.99 -63.27
CA GLU A 387 37.86 17.80 -62.42
C GLU A 387 38.18 18.14 -60.97
N LYS A 388 39.12 19.08 -60.73
CA LYS A 388 39.45 19.57 -59.39
C LYS A 388 38.30 20.33 -58.74
N ARG A 389 37.48 21.05 -59.52
CA ARG A 389 36.22 21.66 -59.05
C ARG A 389 35.23 20.58 -58.60
N LYS A 390 35.01 19.56 -59.44
CA LYS A 390 34.11 18.45 -59.10
C LYS A 390 34.56 17.77 -57.81
N LEU A 391 35.85 17.43 -57.71
CA LEU A 391 36.46 16.84 -56.52
C LEU A 391 36.19 17.70 -55.27
N LEU A 392 36.49 19.00 -55.31
CA LEU A 392 36.20 19.93 -54.20
C LEU A 392 34.71 19.89 -53.77
N CYS A 393 33.79 19.79 -54.74
CA CYS A 393 32.35 19.77 -54.49
C CYS A 393 31.78 18.39 -54.11
N ASP A 394 32.47 17.31 -54.44
CA ASP A 394 32.16 15.96 -53.95
C ASP A 394 32.64 15.80 -52.50
N GLU A 395 33.84 16.30 -52.19
CA GLU A 395 34.40 16.32 -50.83
C GLU A 395 33.59 17.19 -49.86
N ALA A 396 33.18 18.40 -50.28
CA ALA A 396 32.35 19.27 -49.45
C ALA A 396 31.00 18.61 -49.09
N ARG A 397 30.30 18.05 -50.07
CA ARG A 397 29.01 17.37 -49.85
C ARG A 397 29.14 16.12 -48.98
N ALA A 398 30.24 15.37 -49.11
CA ALA A 398 30.51 14.24 -48.24
C ALA A 398 30.71 14.69 -46.78
N LEU A 399 31.47 15.76 -46.55
CA LEU A 399 31.71 16.30 -45.21
C LEU A 399 30.42 16.88 -44.58
N ASP A 400 29.61 17.61 -45.35
CA ASP A 400 28.30 18.11 -44.91
C ASP A 400 27.35 16.96 -44.54
N THR A 401 27.36 15.87 -45.33
CA THR A 401 26.56 14.67 -45.04
C THR A 401 26.99 14.01 -43.74
N ILE A 402 28.29 13.82 -43.53
CA ILE A 402 28.85 13.23 -42.30
C ILE A 402 28.51 14.10 -41.08
N ASN A 403 28.66 15.43 -41.19
CA ASN A 403 28.30 16.34 -40.10
C ASN A 403 26.81 16.29 -39.81
N SER A 404 25.94 16.30 -40.83
CA SER A 404 24.48 16.21 -40.61
C SER A 404 24.06 14.89 -39.95
N THR A 405 24.74 13.77 -40.24
CA THR A 405 24.49 12.50 -39.54
C THR A 405 25.00 12.56 -38.09
N PHE A 406 26.18 13.13 -37.85
CA PHE A 406 26.72 13.31 -36.50
C PHE A 406 25.85 14.25 -35.64
N ASP A 407 25.37 15.37 -36.18
CA ASP A 407 24.46 16.29 -35.49
C ASP A 407 23.14 15.60 -35.09
N LYS A 408 22.59 14.73 -35.98
CA LYS A 408 21.40 13.92 -35.70
C LYS A 408 21.65 12.91 -34.58
N LEU A 409 22.77 12.19 -34.62
CA LEU A 409 23.14 11.21 -33.59
C LEU A 409 23.34 11.89 -32.22
N GLY A 410 23.96 13.07 -32.19
CA GLY A 410 24.08 13.87 -30.96
C GLY A 410 22.73 14.35 -30.42
N ALA A 411 21.82 14.80 -31.28
CA ALA A 411 20.45 15.15 -30.89
C ALA A 411 19.65 13.93 -30.38
N GLN A 412 19.87 12.75 -30.97
CA GLN A 412 19.27 11.49 -30.56
C GLN A 412 19.82 11.02 -29.21
N GLN A 413 21.13 11.12 -28.97
CA GLN A 413 21.78 10.87 -27.67
C GLN A 413 21.24 11.80 -26.57
N LEU A 414 21.08 13.10 -26.86
CA LEU A 414 20.48 14.06 -25.91
C LEU A 414 19.03 13.70 -25.58
N ARG A 415 18.22 13.35 -26.60
CA ARG A 415 16.84 12.88 -26.39
C ARG A 415 16.79 11.60 -25.54
N LEU A 416 17.64 10.62 -25.83
CA LEU A 416 17.72 9.37 -25.07
C LEU A 416 18.15 9.62 -23.61
N THR A 417 19.08 10.53 -23.39
CA THR A 417 19.48 10.97 -22.03
C THR A 417 18.28 11.56 -21.27
N SER A 418 17.49 12.43 -21.92
CA SER A 418 16.28 13.00 -21.32
C SER A 418 15.19 11.95 -21.07
N SER A 419 15.01 10.97 -21.98
CA SER A 419 14.11 9.82 -21.77
C SER A 419 14.54 8.99 -20.56
N ILE A 420 15.81 8.59 -20.50
CA ILE A 420 16.36 7.73 -19.44
C ILE A 420 16.22 8.39 -18.07
N SER A 421 16.61 9.67 -17.92
CA SER A 421 16.41 10.38 -16.64
C SER A 421 14.94 10.59 -16.28
N SER A 422 14.03 10.69 -17.27
CA SER A 422 12.58 10.70 -17.00
C SER A 422 12.04 9.33 -16.60
N LEU A 423 12.60 8.24 -17.13
CA LEU A 423 12.26 6.87 -16.76
C LEU A 423 12.82 6.52 -15.38
N GLU A 424 14.05 6.94 -15.06
CA GLU A 424 14.68 6.85 -13.74
C GLU A 424 13.85 7.58 -12.67
N ALA A 425 13.47 8.84 -12.92
CA ALA A 425 12.59 9.59 -12.02
C ALA A 425 11.20 8.95 -11.89
N SER A 426 10.68 8.33 -12.97
CA SER A 426 9.43 7.56 -12.93
C SER A 426 9.56 6.31 -12.05
N LEU A 427 10.57 5.46 -12.29
CA LEU A 427 10.87 4.27 -11.47
C LEU A 427 11.09 4.62 -10.00
N ALA A 428 11.85 5.68 -9.68
CA ALA A 428 12.03 6.15 -8.30
C ALA A 428 10.70 6.57 -7.66
N THR A 429 9.83 7.26 -8.41
CA THR A 429 8.49 7.65 -7.96
C THR A 429 7.58 6.42 -7.73
N GLN A 430 7.60 5.44 -8.64
CA GLN A 430 6.77 4.24 -8.52
C GLN A 430 7.29 3.30 -7.41
N SER A 431 8.60 3.18 -7.23
CA SER A 431 9.23 2.45 -6.12
C SER A 431 8.93 3.10 -4.75
N THR A 432 8.93 4.44 -4.69
CA THR A 432 8.44 5.17 -3.52
C THR A 432 6.97 4.84 -3.23
N LYS A 433 6.10 4.91 -4.25
CA LYS A 433 4.66 4.57 -4.10
C LYS A 433 4.41 3.11 -3.71
N VAL A 434 5.17 2.14 -4.23
CA VAL A 434 4.99 0.73 -3.83
C VAL A 434 5.44 0.50 -2.39
N THR A 435 6.48 1.20 -1.94
CA THR A 435 6.92 1.17 -0.53
C THR A 435 5.89 1.83 0.39
N GLU A 436 5.28 2.93 -0.07
CA GLU A 436 4.19 3.62 0.63
C GLU A 436 2.90 2.79 0.65
N ALA A 437 2.59 2.07 -0.43
CA ALA A 437 1.46 1.15 -0.52
C ALA A 437 1.66 -0.10 0.36
N LEU A 438 2.87 -0.67 0.35
CA LEU A 438 3.26 -1.80 1.20
C LEU A 438 3.10 -1.42 2.67
N SER A 439 3.77 -0.35 3.13
CA SER A 439 3.68 0.10 4.53
C SER A 439 2.26 0.51 4.96
N LYS A 440 1.44 1.07 4.05
CA LYS A 440 0.00 1.31 4.33
C LYS A 440 -0.79 0.01 4.45
N SER A 441 -0.57 -0.96 3.58
CA SER A 441 -1.24 -2.28 3.64
C SER A 441 -0.83 -3.08 4.88
N GLU A 442 0.47 -3.06 5.22
CA GLU A 442 1.05 -3.72 6.39
C GLU A 442 0.52 -3.11 7.69
N SER A 443 0.51 -1.77 7.79
CA SER A 443 -0.09 -1.04 8.91
C SER A 443 -1.60 -1.31 9.03
N ALA A 444 -2.33 -1.31 7.91
CA ALA A 444 -3.76 -1.65 7.91
C ALA A 444 -4.03 -3.08 8.39
N LEU A 445 -3.23 -4.06 7.95
CA LEU A 445 -3.36 -5.47 8.32
C LEU A 445 -3.00 -5.71 9.80
N VAL A 446 -1.87 -5.16 10.26
CA VAL A 446 -1.46 -5.20 11.68
C VAL A 446 -2.55 -4.59 12.57
N SER A 447 -3.17 -3.49 12.15
CA SER A 447 -4.22 -2.81 12.94
C SER A 447 -5.55 -3.56 13.07
N VAL A 448 -5.67 -4.79 12.54
CA VAL A 448 -6.87 -5.66 12.65
C VAL A 448 -6.57 -7.06 13.19
N LYS A 449 -5.29 -7.47 13.22
CA LYS A 449 -4.87 -8.84 13.53
C LYS A 449 -5.41 -9.40 14.86
N ASP A 450 -5.61 -8.55 15.86
CA ASP A 450 -6.14 -8.99 17.16
C ASP A 450 -7.67 -9.26 17.12
N ALA A 451 -8.40 -8.60 16.22
CA ALA A 451 -9.85 -8.75 16.06
C ALA A 451 -10.25 -10.02 15.28
N SER A 452 -9.44 -10.48 14.32
CA SER A 452 -9.72 -11.70 13.56
C SER A 452 -9.68 -12.95 14.44
N ASN A 453 -8.82 -12.98 15.46
CA ASN A 453 -8.75 -14.04 16.48
C ASN A 453 -9.97 -14.09 17.42
N LEU A 454 -10.78 -13.03 17.48
CA LEU A 454 -11.88 -12.90 18.43
C LEU A 454 -13.27 -13.06 17.79
N SER A 455 -13.40 -12.84 16.47
CA SER A 455 -14.68 -12.94 15.72
C SER A 455 -14.52 -13.63 14.35
N LEU A 456 -15.30 -14.69 14.13
CA LEU A 456 -15.39 -15.41 12.84
C LEU A 456 -15.83 -14.52 11.67
N GLY A 457 -16.64 -13.50 11.91
CA GLY A 457 -17.02 -12.53 10.88
C GLY A 457 -15.83 -11.67 10.47
N SER A 458 -15.08 -11.17 11.46
CA SER A 458 -13.87 -10.37 11.25
C SER A 458 -12.74 -11.18 10.60
N LEU A 459 -12.64 -12.49 10.88
CA LEU A 459 -11.67 -13.38 10.25
C LEU A 459 -11.80 -13.39 8.71
N SER A 460 -13.01 -13.57 8.18
CA SER A 460 -13.23 -13.60 6.70
C SER A 460 -12.82 -12.29 5.99
N ALA A 461 -12.98 -11.15 6.66
CA ALA A 461 -12.55 -9.85 6.13
C ALA A 461 -11.04 -9.62 6.32
N PHE A 462 -10.44 -10.23 7.35
CA PHE A 462 -8.99 -10.27 7.55
C PHE A 462 -8.29 -11.16 6.51
N GLU A 463 -8.83 -12.33 6.17
CA GLU A 463 -8.28 -13.23 5.14
C GLU A 463 -8.25 -12.55 3.75
N GLU A 464 -9.30 -11.81 3.37
CA GLU A 464 -9.31 -11.01 2.14
C GLU A 464 -8.33 -9.82 2.22
N ALA A 465 -8.14 -9.20 3.38
CA ALA A 465 -7.12 -8.17 3.58
C ALA A 465 -5.68 -8.74 3.52
N GLU A 466 -5.43 -9.91 4.09
CA GLU A 466 -4.12 -10.60 4.10
C GLU A 466 -3.73 -11.06 2.70
N LYS A 467 -4.69 -11.59 1.94
CA LYS A 467 -4.56 -11.93 0.52
C LYS A 467 -4.30 -10.71 -0.37
N ALA A 468 -4.95 -9.58 -0.09
CA ALA A 468 -4.64 -8.31 -0.76
C ALA A 468 -3.24 -7.80 -0.38
N HIS A 469 -2.85 -7.84 0.90
CA HIS A 469 -1.50 -7.48 1.34
C HIS A 469 -0.41 -8.36 0.70
N ALA A 470 -0.63 -9.67 0.58
CA ALA A 470 0.28 -10.58 -0.12
C ALA A 470 0.44 -10.22 -1.60
N SER A 471 -0.62 -9.72 -2.25
CA SER A 471 -0.53 -9.14 -3.61
C SER A 471 0.38 -7.90 -3.63
N VAL A 472 0.23 -6.97 -2.69
CA VAL A 472 1.08 -5.78 -2.55
C VAL A 472 2.53 -6.16 -2.26
N GLN A 473 2.76 -7.21 -1.47
CA GLN A 473 4.10 -7.72 -1.13
C GLN A 473 4.80 -8.34 -2.36
N ALA A 474 4.11 -9.21 -3.10
CA ALA A 474 4.60 -9.76 -4.36
C ALA A 474 4.82 -8.67 -5.43
N ALA A 475 3.98 -7.63 -5.45
CA ALA A 475 4.16 -6.46 -6.29
C ALA A 475 5.41 -5.65 -5.89
N ALA A 476 5.68 -5.46 -4.60
CA ALA A 476 6.87 -4.79 -4.10
C ALA A 476 8.16 -5.57 -4.43
N GLU A 477 8.17 -6.91 -4.29
CA GLU A 477 9.29 -7.76 -4.71
C GLU A 477 9.52 -7.67 -6.24
N LYS A 478 8.45 -7.70 -7.04
CA LYS A 478 8.55 -7.57 -8.49
C LYS A 478 9.07 -6.19 -8.91
N VAL A 479 8.59 -5.12 -8.27
CA VAL A 479 9.08 -3.75 -8.51
C VAL A 479 10.54 -3.59 -8.08
N LYS A 480 10.96 -4.26 -7.01
CA LYS A 480 12.38 -4.32 -6.61
C LYS A 480 13.23 -5.00 -7.70
N GLY A 481 12.84 -6.18 -8.17
CA GLY A 481 13.56 -6.89 -9.24
C GLY A 481 13.66 -6.09 -10.55
N GLU A 482 12.56 -5.46 -10.98
CA GLU A 482 12.58 -4.55 -12.14
C GLU A 482 13.39 -3.27 -11.89
N SER A 483 13.46 -2.78 -10.64
CA SER A 483 14.32 -1.66 -10.27
C SER A 483 15.80 -2.03 -10.24
N GLU A 484 16.15 -3.27 -9.88
CA GLU A 484 17.52 -3.80 -9.96
C GLU A 484 17.95 -3.96 -11.44
N ASN A 485 17.09 -4.53 -12.29
CA ASN A 485 17.28 -4.55 -13.75
C ASN A 485 17.47 -3.13 -14.34
N ALA A 486 16.58 -2.20 -13.97
CA ALA A 486 16.67 -0.81 -14.42
C ALA A 486 17.92 -0.10 -13.89
N THR A 487 18.38 -0.40 -12.68
CA THR A 487 19.63 0.14 -12.12
C THR A 487 20.84 -0.36 -12.92
N GLU A 488 20.87 -1.65 -13.30
CA GLU A 488 21.93 -2.17 -14.16
C GLU A 488 21.89 -1.52 -15.57
N ALA A 489 20.68 -1.30 -16.10
CA ALA A 489 20.49 -0.58 -17.36
C ALA A 489 20.95 0.89 -17.28
N ILE A 490 20.70 1.61 -16.17
CA ILE A 490 21.19 2.97 -15.92
C ILE A 490 22.73 3.00 -15.83
N GLN A 491 23.35 2.03 -15.14
CA GLN A 491 24.82 1.92 -15.09
C GLN A 491 25.43 1.66 -16.47
N ARG A 492 24.86 0.72 -17.23
CA ARG A 492 25.27 0.44 -18.63
C ARG A 492 25.05 1.66 -19.53
N PHE A 493 23.94 2.40 -19.35
CA PHE A 493 23.66 3.66 -20.05
C PHE A 493 24.72 4.72 -19.72
N GLY A 494 25.09 4.91 -18.45
CA GLY A 494 26.12 5.86 -18.05
C GLY A 494 27.50 5.55 -18.67
N LEU A 495 27.88 4.28 -18.69
CA LEU A 495 29.11 3.80 -19.34
C LEU A 495 29.09 4.01 -20.87
N LEU A 496 28.01 3.63 -21.56
CA LEU A 496 27.88 3.87 -23.00
C LEU A 496 27.80 5.36 -23.32
N ARG A 497 27.10 6.16 -22.52
CA ARG A 497 27.01 7.62 -22.69
C ARG A 497 28.40 8.25 -22.62
N SER A 498 29.19 7.95 -21.59
CA SER A 498 30.55 8.47 -21.44
C SER A 498 31.49 8.01 -22.57
N SER A 499 31.35 6.75 -23.01
CA SER A 499 32.04 6.25 -24.21
C SER A 499 31.64 7.04 -25.47
N THR A 500 30.35 7.32 -25.65
CA THR A 500 29.82 8.05 -26.80
C THR A 500 30.20 9.53 -26.80
N GLU A 501 30.23 10.18 -25.64
CA GLU A 501 30.78 11.53 -25.45
C GLU A 501 32.25 11.59 -25.87
N LYS A 502 33.08 10.66 -25.38
CA LYS A 502 34.50 10.58 -25.76
C LYS A 502 34.70 10.34 -27.27
N ILE A 503 33.96 9.39 -27.86
CA ILE A 503 34.06 9.10 -29.30
C ILE A 503 33.51 10.28 -30.13
N SER A 504 32.55 11.05 -29.59
CA SER A 504 32.05 12.28 -30.20
C SER A 504 33.08 13.41 -30.18
N ASP A 505 33.90 13.53 -29.13
CA ASP A 505 35.03 14.48 -29.11
C ASP A 505 36.15 14.06 -30.08
N GLU A 506 36.44 12.76 -30.20
CA GLU A 506 37.34 12.24 -31.25
C GLU A 506 36.79 12.52 -32.67
N MET A 507 35.49 12.31 -32.87
CA MET A 507 34.79 12.59 -34.13
C MET A 507 34.78 14.08 -34.47
N LYS A 508 34.53 14.95 -33.49
CA LYS A 508 34.58 16.41 -33.65
C LYS A 508 35.98 16.89 -34.00
N THR A 509 37.00 16.34 -33.35
CA THR A 509 38.42 16.63 -33.65
C THR A 509 38.77 16.19 -35.08
N ALA A 510 38.29 15.02 -35.53
CA ALA A 510 38.45 14.56 -36.91
C ALA A 510 37.72 15.48 -37.91
N LEU A 511 36.47 15.87 -37.62
CA LEU A 511 35.69 16.81 -38.45
C LEU A 511 36.32 18.19 -38.55
N GLU A 512 36.97 18.70 -37.49
CA GLU A 512 37.70 19.98 -37.53
C GLU A 512 38.99 19.87 -38.37
N ALA A 513 39.70 18.75 -38.32
CA ALA A 513 40.83 18.46 -39.22
C ALA A 513 40.39 18.36 -40.69
N GLU A 514 39.27 17.67 -40.98
CA GLU A 514 38.70 17.56 -42.32
C GLU A 514 38.22 18.94 -42.83
N ARG A 515 37.50 19.73 -42.00
CA ARG A 515 37.10 21.11 -42.33
C ARG A 515 38.30 22.00 -42.66
N LYS A 516 39.39 21.90 -41.88
CA LYS A 516 40.63 22.64 -42.13
C LYS A 516 41.25 22.26 -43.47
N HIS A 517 41.39 20.96 -43.75
CA HIS A 517 41.97 20.49 -45.00
C HIS A 517 41.09 20.86 -46.23
N LEU A 518 39.76 20.75 -46.12
CA LEU A 518 38.83 21.25 -47.15
C LEU A 518 38.99 22.76 -47.37
N GLY A 519 39.26 23.53 -46.30
CA GLY A 519 39.61 24.94 -46.37
C GLY A 519 40.90 25.22 -47.15
N ASP A 520 41.96 24.44 -46.92
CA ASP A 520 43.22 24.55 -47.66
C ASP A 520 43.09 24.10 -49.13
N ILE A 521 42.36 23.01 -49.41
CA ILE A 521 41.98 22.59 -50.78
C ILE A 521 41.23 23.72 -51.50
N ARG A 522 40.19 24.27 -50.87
CA ARG A 522 39.39 25.39 -51.40
C ARG A 522 40.25 26.62 -51.66
N LYS A 523 41.21 26.92 -50.77
CA LYS A 523 42.17 28.03 -50.90
C LYS A 523 43.13 27.83 -52.08
N ASN A 524 43.67 26.62 -52.27
CA ASN A 524 44.51 26.27 -53.42
C ASN A 524 43.73 26.39 -54.73
N PHE A 525 42.53 25.82 -54.81
CA PHE A 525 41.64 25.95 -55.98
C PHE A 525 41.25 27.41 -56.27
N THR A 526 40.96 28.21 -55.23
CA THR A 526 40.68 29.64 -55.35
C THR A 526 41.90 30.42 -55.88
N GLN A 527 43.12 30.02 -55.53
CA GLN A 527 44.36 30.61 -56.06
C GLN A 527 44.58 30.21 -57.53
N ALA A 528 44.32 28.96 -57.91
CA ALA A 528 44.35 28.52 -59.32
C ALA A 528 43.43 29.39 -60.19
N LEU A 529 42.20 29.65 -59.74
CA LEU A 529 41.26 30.53 -60.44
C LEU A 529 41.73 31.99 -60.53
N LYS A 530 42.54 32.49 -59.57
CA LYS A 530 43.10 33.85 -59.63
C LYS A 530 44.13 33.96 -60.76
N LEU A 531 44.94 32.93 -60.92
CA LEU A 531 45.96 32.83 -61.96
C LEU A 531 45.33 32.59 -63.34
N ALA A 532 44.22 31.87 -63.40
CA ALA A 532 43.38 31.72 -64.60
C ALA A 532 42.63 33.01 -65.03
N ASN A 533 42.83 34.13 -64.32
CA ASN A 533 42.33 35.47 -64.65
C ASN A 533 40.81 35.57 -64.91
N SER A 534 40.01 34.68 -64.31
CA SER A 534 38.55 34.65 -64.49
C SER A 534 37.85 35.66 -63.57
N SER A 535 37.82 36.94 -63.97
CA SER A 535 37.20 38.05 -63.21
C SER A 535 35.77 37.76 -62.76
N ASP A 536 34.96 37.22 -63.66
CA ASP A 536 33.50 37.18 -63.53
C ASP A 536 32.99 35.96 -62.74
N ALA A 537 33.89 35.06 -62.35
CA ALA A 537 33.57 33.70 -61.91
C ALA A 537 33.57 33.49 -60.38
N TYR A 538 34.03 34.47 -59.59
CA TYR A 538 34.47 34.27 -58.20
C TYR A 538 33.45 33.61 -57.26
N ALA A 539 32.20 34.09 -57.25
CA ALA A 539 31.16 33.52 -56.39
C ALA A 539 30.54 32.23 -56.98
N GLY A 540 30.40 32.17 -58.30
CA GLY A 540 29.66 31.11 -58.99
C GLY A 540 30.42 29.79 -59.15
N VAL A 541 31.76 29.83 -59.25
CA VAL A 541 32.59 28.62 -59.43
C VAL A 541 32.99 28.02 -58.08
N ILE A 542 33.22 28.85 -57.06
CA ILE A 542 33.58 28.42 -55.70
C ILE A 542 32.36 27.91 -54.91
N SER A 543 31.16 28.43 -55.18
CA SER A 543 29.95 27.77 -54.69
C SER A 543 29.65 26.53 -55.53
N CYS A 544 29.49 25.39 -54.86
CA CYS A 544 29.08 24.12 -55.46
C CYS A 544 27.58 24.08 -55.84
N SER A 545 27.04 25.24 -56.22
CA SER A 545 25.63 25.51 -56.52
C SER A 545 25.29 25.32 -58.00
N LYS A 546 26.25 25.57 -58.89
CA LYS A 546 26.13 25.37 -60.35
C LYS A 546 26.81 24.07 -60.75
N THR A 547 26.04 23.10 -61.27
CA THR A 547 26.57 21.84 -61.81
C THR A 547 27.55 22.12 -62.95
N ASP A 548 27.10 22.89 -63.94
CA ASP A 548 27.91 23.26 -65.09
C ASP A 548 28.60 24.60 -64.88
N SER A 549 29.91 24.58 -65.08
CA SER A 549 30.75 25.75 -65.30
C SER A 549 31.87 25.27 -66.21
N GLY A 550 31.91 25.79 -67.43
CA GLY A 550 32.96 25.45 -68.39
C GLY A 550 34.34 25.81 -67.85
N ALA A 551 35.38 25.21 -68.45
CA ALA A 551 36.76 25.55 -68.13
C ALA A 551 36.99 27.08 -68.29
N PRO A 552 37.59 27.78 -67.30
CA PRO A 552 37.94 29.18 -67.46
C PRO A 552 39.04 29.33 -68.49
N ASN A 553 39.10 30.49 -69.17
CA ASN A 553 40.08 30.76 -70.21
C ASN A 553 41.48 31.01 -69.61
N VAL A 554 42.26 29.95 -69.44
CA VAL A 554 43.64 30.02 -68.95
C VAL A 554 44.56 30.59 -70.03
N LEU A 555 45.45 31.51 -69.66
CA LEU A 555 46.50 32.04 -70.53
C LEU A 555 47.75 31.17 -70.41
N ILE A 556 48.50 30.96 -71.51
CA ILE A 556 49.64 30.03 -71.52
C ILE A 556 50.72 30.38 -70.48
N ASP A 557 50.96 31.68 -70.26
CA ASP A 557 51.89 32.20 -69.25
C ASP A 557 51.47 31.86 -67.80
N ALA A 558 50.17 31.68 -67.55
CA ALA A 558 49.63 31.29 -66.26
C ALA A 558 49.45 29.77 -66.10
N ALA A 559 49.53 28.99 -67.18
CA ALA A 559 49.26 27.55 -67.18
C ALA A 559 50.12 26.80 -66.16
N ASP A 560 51.40 27.16 -66.04
CA ASP A 560 52.33 26.53 -65.10
C ASP A 560 51.94 26.74 -63.62
N ASP A 561 51.58 27.98 -63.26
CA ASP A 561 51.17 28.32 -61.90
C ASP A 561 49.76 27.84 -61.56
N VAL A 562 48.86 27.79 -62.55
CA VAL A 562 47.55 27.14 -62.40
C VAL A 562 47.75 25.65 -62.11
N LEU A 563 48.60 24.94 -62.86
CA LEU A 563 48.96 23.54 -62.58
C LEU A 563 49.58 23.38 -61.17
N ASN A 564 50.54 24.24 -60.79
CA ASN A 564 51.14 24.24 -59.44
C ASN A 564 50.08 24.27 -58.32
N LYS A 565 49.02 25.08 -58.49
CA LYS A 565 47.94 25.19 -57.50
C LYS A 565 46.94 24.02 -57.55
N LEU A 566 46.70 23.43 -58.72
CA LEU A 566 45.79 22.28 -58.89
C LEU A 566 46.41 20.95 -58.43
N VAL A 567 47.74 20.81 -58.41
CA VAL A 567 48.43 19.72 -57.72
C VAL A 567 48.08 19.70 -56.22
N GLY A 568 47.97 20.90 -55.61
CA GLY A 568 47.50 21.09 -54.23
C GLY A 568 45.99 20.89 -54.02
N VAL A 569 45.27 20.33 -55.00
CA VAL A 569 43.83 19.98 -54.91
C VAL A 569 43.69 18.46 -55.09
N SER A 570 43.96 17.74 -53.99
CA SER A 570 43.83 16.28 -53.88
C SER A 570 42.55 15.88 -53.15
N SER A 571 42.05 14.67 -53.42
CA SER A 571 40.97 14.06 -52.63
C SER A 571 41.44 13.69 -51.23
N PHE A 572 40.52 13.49 -50.30
CA PHE A 572 40.82 12.95 -48.99
C PHE A 572 41.36 11.53 -49.10
N GLY A 573 42.66 11.37 -48.82
CA GLY A 573 43.34 10.07 -48.83
C GLY A 573 42.93 9.12 -47.69
N GLY A 574 42.02 9.52 -46.80
CA GLY A 574 41.65 8.69 -45.66
C GLY A 574 40.59 9.26 -44.72
N ARG A 575 39.34 9.37 -45.19
CA ARG A 575 38.14 9.54 -44.32
C ARG A 575 37.90 8.38 -43.33
N HIS A 576 38.84 7.43 -43.22
CA HIS A 576 38.67 6.15 -42.56
C HIS A 576 38.49 6.31 -41.04
N LYS A 577 39.24 7.20 -40.37
CA LYS A 577 39.02 7.48 -38.93
C LYS A 577 37.66 8.14 -38.71
N THR A 578 37.28 9.11 -39.52
CA THR A 578 36.01 9.85 -39.45
C THR A 578 34.80 8.95 -39.66
N ASN A 579 34.84 8.06 -40.66
CA ASN A 579 33.78 7.08 -40.91
C ASN A 579 33.73 5.99 -39.81
N GLU A 580 34.89 5.60 -39.26
CA GLU A 580 34.98 4.62 -38.18
C GLU A 580 34.41 5.19 -36.87
N THR A 581 34.77 6.42 -36.48
CA THR A 581 34.17 7.08 -35.31
C THR A 581 32.69 7.36 -35.51
N LEU A 582 32.23 7.72 -36.71
CA LEU A 582 30.80 7.87 -36.99
C LEU A 582 30.05 6.54 -36.75
N ARG A 583 30.56 5.42 -37.26
CA ARG A 583 29.98 4.08 -37.03
C ARG A 583 29.98 3.67 -35.56
N GLN A 584 31.01 4.05 -34.81
CA GLN A 584 31.10 3.79 -33.38
C GLN A 584 30.08 4.62 -32.58
N VAL A 585 29.86 5.90 -32.95
CA VAL A 585 28.75 6.71 -32.38
C VAL A 585 27.40 6.12 -32.77
N GLU A 586 27.20 5.74 -34.03
CA GLU A 586 25.96 5.15 -34.55
C GLU A 586 25.59 3.85 -33.81
N GLY A 587 26.54 2.91 -33.70
CA GLY A 587 26.36 1.66 -32.95
C GLY A 587 26.13 1.86 -31.45
N ASN A 588 26.81 2.84 -30.83
CA ASN A 588 26.54 3.20 -29.44
C ASN A 588 25.13 3.81 -29.29
N VAL A 589 24.70 4.71 -30.16
CA VAL A 589 23.36 5.32 -30.11
C VAL A 589 22.26 4.28 -30.30
N SER A 590 22.41 3.33 -31.23
CA SER A 590 21.49 2.18 -31.34
C SER A 590 21.46 1.31 -30.07
N SER A 591 22.59 1.17 -29.37
CA SER A 591 22.66 0.45 -28.09
C SER A 591 22.02 1.25 -26.94
N LEU A 592 22.08 2.58 -26.97
CA LEU A 592 21.35 3.47 -26.06
C LEU A 592 19.84 3.41 -26.32
N GLU A 593 19.38 3.25 -27.57
CA GLU A 593 17.94 3.01 -27.89
C GLU A 593 17.44 1.67 -27.36
N GLN A 594 18.26 0.61 -27.40
CA GLN A 594 17.92 -0.68 -26.80
C GLN A 594 17.80 -0.59 -25.27
N LEU A 595 18.72 0.12 -24.61
CA LEU A 595 18.65 0.38 -23.17
C LEU A 595 17.42 1.24 -22.79
N GLU A 596 17.10 2.27 -23.56
CA GLU A 596 15.91 3.12 -23.32
C GLU A 596 14.60 2.37 -23.56
N THR A 597 14.57 1.47 -24.55
CA THR A 597 13.43 0.56 -24.78
C THR A 597 13.25 -0.41 -23.62
N SER A 598 14.34 -1.05 -23.15
CA SER A 598 14.29 -1.97 -22.00
C SER A 598 13.89 -1.28 -20.68
N MET A 599 14.41 -0.07 -20.41
CA MET A 599 13.96 0.73 -19.27
C MET A 599 12.50 1.16 -19.41
N ARG A 600 12.00 1.44 -20.63
CA ARG A 600 10.58 1.74 -20.86
C ARG A 600 9.70 0.53 -20.60
N GLU A 601 10.11 -0.68 -21.00
CA GLU A 601 9.38 -1.92 -20.72
C GLU A 601 9.35 -2.24 -19.22
N SER A 602 10.48 -2.08 -18.53
CA SER A 602 10.56 -2.21 -17.06
C SER A 602 9.69 -1.16 -16.36
N ASN A 603 9.75 0.11 -16.77
CA ASN A 603 8.94 1.20 -16.20
C ASN A 603 7.43 1.03 -16.47
N ASN A 604 7.05 0.51 -17.64
CA ASN A 604 5.65 0.20 -17.96
C ASN A 604 5.15 -0.97 -17.08
N THR A 605 5.96 -2.01 -16.93
CA THR A 605 5.67 -3.17 -16.06
C THR A 605 5.53 -2.74 -14.61
N VAL A 606 6.50 -1.97 -14.09
CA VAL A 606 6.45 -1.35 -12.76
C VAL A 606 5.21 -0.46 -12.61
N THR A 607 4.88 0.38 -13.60
CA THR A 607 3.72 1.28 -13.53
C THR A 607 2.40 0.50 -13.44
N GLY A 608 2.23 -0.57 -14.21
CA GLY A 608 1.05 -1.45 -14.11
C GLY A 608 0.98 -2.19 -12.76
N VAL A 609 2.12 -2.73 -12.31
CA VAL A 609 2.23 -3.45 -11.02
C VAL A 609 1.98 -2.51 -9.84
N VAL A 610 2.47 -1.27 -9.87
CA VAL A 610 2.25 -0.28 -8.80
C VAL A 610 0.84 0.30 -8.83
N ALA A 611 0.21 0.44 -10.00
CA ALA A 611 -1.22 0.78 -10.06
C ALA A 611 -2.06 -0.30 -9.38
N GLN A 612 -1.82 -1.58 -9.68
CA GLN A 612 -2.49 -2.69 -8.99
C GLN A 612 -2.15 -2.72 -7.50
N ALA A 613 -0.89 -2.53 -7.10
CA ALA A 613 -0.48 -2.53 -5.69
C ALA A 613 -1.10 -1.38 -4.87
N VAL A 614 -1.38 -0.22 -5.48
CA VAL A 614 -2.09 0.88 -4.83
C VAL A 614 -3.58 0.55 -4.65
N GLU A 615 -4.21 -0.08 -5.65
CA GLU A 615 -5.60 -0.55 -5.54
C GLU A 615 -5.73 -1.73 -4.55
N ASP A 616 -4.76 -2.64 -4.51
CA ASP A 616 -4.70 -3.77 -3.57
C ASP A 616 -4.37 -3.31 -2.14
N ALA A 617 -3.51 -2.31 -1.95
CA ALA A 617 -3.25 -1.70 -0.64
C ALA A 617 -4.49 -0.94 -0.13
N LYS A 618 -5.23 -0.30 -1.03
CA LYS A 618 -6.54 0.29 -0.71
C LYS A 618 -7.58 -0.79 -0.41
N SER A 619 -7.61 -1.90 -1.14
CA SER A 619 -8.46 -3.08 -0.84
C SER A 619 -8.11 -3.70 0.52
N THR A 620 -6.82 -3.74 0.89
CA THR A 620 -6.34 -4.12 2.22
C THR A 620 -6.89 -3.18 3.28
N ALA A 621 -6.83 -1.87 3.05
CA ALA A 621 -7.36 -0.86 3.97
C ALA A 621 -8.91 -0.91 4.07
N ASP A 622 -9.62 -1.10 2.97
CA ASP A 622 -11.09 -1.18 2.93
C ASP A 622 -11.58 -2.48 3.59
N ASN A 623 -10.95 -3.63 3.34
CA ASN A 623 -11.26 -4.88 4.03
C ASN A 623 -10.82 -4.88 5.51
N SER A 624 -9.72 -4.21 5.85
CA SER A 624 -9.32 -3.94 7.24
C SER A 624 -10.38 -3.08 7.95
N ASN A 625 -10.78 -1.94 7.39
CA ASN A 625 -11.86 -1.09 7.93
C ASN A 625 -13.19 -1.84 8.05
N LYS A 626 -13.52 -2.72 7.09
CA LYS A 626 -14.68 -3.61 7.14
C LYS A 626 -14.56 -4.63 8.27
N ALA A 627 -13.38 -5.22 8.51
CA ALA A 627 -13.13 -6.11 9.63
C ALA A 627 -13.21 -5.39 10.99
N LYS A 628 -12.71 -4.13 11.08
CA LYS A 628 -12.89 -3.25 12.25
C LYS A 628 -14.36 -3.02 12.53
N LYS A 629 -15.13 -2.60 11.52
CA LYS A 629 -16.57 -2.32 11.65
C LYS A 629 -17.39 -3.56 12.03
N ILE A 630 -17.08 -4.72 11.45
CA ILE A 630 -17.68 -6.01 11.84
C ILE A 630 -17.32 -6.35 13.30
N PHE A 631 -16.11 -6.01 13.76
CA PHE A 631 -15.69 -6.24 15.13
C PHE A 631 -16.33 -5.26 16.12
N GLU A 632 -16.43 -3.97 15.79
CA GLU A 632 -17.17 -2.95 16.56
C GLU A 632 -18.65 -3.35 16.69
N GLU A 633 -19.29 -3.79 15.60
CA GLU A 633 -20.69 -4.26 15.58
C GLU A 633 -20.87 -5.56 16.38
N TYR A 634 -19.92 -6.52 16.29
CA TYR A 634 -19.91 -7.74 17.11
C TYR A 634 -19.76 -7.41 18.60
N THR A 635 -18.75 -6.62 18.99
CA THR A 635 -18.52 -6.25 20.39
C THR A 635 -19.67 -5.42 20.95
N LEU A 636 -20.24 -4.48 20.19
CA LEU A 636 -21.44 -3.74 20.60
C LEU A 636 -22.66 -4.64 20.79
N THR A 637 -22.77 -5.70 19.98
CA THR A 637 -23.84 -6.72 20.13
C THR A 637 -23.63 -7.52 21.41
N GLU A 638 -22.41 -7.99 21.67
CA GLU A 638 -22.08 -8.73 22.89
C GLU A 638 -22.18 -7.87 24.16
N MET A 639 -21.84 -6.58 24.09
CA MET A 639 -22.11 -5.61 25.15
C MET A 639 -23.61 -5.48 25.44
N LYS A 640 -24.44 -5.42 24.39
CA LYS A 640 -25.91 -5.34 24.51
C LYS A 640 -26.50 -6.64 25.05
N ASN A 641 -25.96 -7.80 24.63
CA ASN A 641 -26.33 -9.11 25.16
C ASN A 641 -25.97 -9.23 26.65
N LYS A 642 -24.71 -8.96 27.02
CA LYS A 642 -24.24 -9.07 28.42
C LYS A 642 -24.96 -8.11 29.36
N ARG A 643 -25.22 -6.87 28.93
CA ARG A 643 -26.07 -5.91 29.66
C ARG A 643 -27.47 -6.47 29.89
N LYS A 644 -28.08 -7.08 28.85
CA LYS A 644 -29.41 -7.69 28.96
C LYS A 644 -29.42 -8.86 29.95
N GLU A 645 -28.43 -9.77 29.89
CA GLU A 645 -28.31 -10.88 30.83
C GLU A 645 -28.22 -10.41 32.30
N LEU A 646 -27.39 -9.39 32.57
CA LEU A 646 -27.28 -8.78 33.90
C LEU A 646 -28.62 -8.15 34.35
N CYS A 647 -29.33 -7.47 33.45
CA CYS A 647 -30.63 -6.85 33.73
C CYS A 647 -31.77 -7.86 33.94
N ASP A 648 -31.81 -8.94 33.16
CA ASP A 648 -32.78 -10.02 33.35
C ASP A 648 -32.50 -10.74 34.70
N THR A 649 -31.23 -10.89 35.10
CA THR A 649 -30.82 -11.42 36.42
C THR A 649 -31.24 -10.48 37.57
N GLN A 650 -31.00 -9.18 37.43
CA GLN A 650 -31.41 -8.15 38.41
C GLN A 650 -32.94 -8.11 38.58
N LYS A 651 -33.68 -8.28 37.48
CA LYS A 651 -35.15 -8.38 37.47
C LYS A 651 -35.65 -9.67 38.14
N GLN A 652 -35.02 -10.82 37.91
CA GLN A 652 -35.36 -12.07 38.60
C GLN A 652 -35.15 -11.96 40.12
N LEU A 653 -34.00 -11.43 40.56
CA LEU A 653 -33.68 -11.24 41.97
C LEU A 653 -34.68 -10.29 42.66
N SER A 654 -35.05 -9.20 41.96
CA SER A 654 -36.09 -8.26 42.42
C SER A 654 -37.47 -8.93 42.55
N SER A 655 -37.82 -9.83 41.63
CA SER A 655 -39.08 -10.58 41.67
C SER A 655 -39.13 -11.58 42.84
N VAL A 656 -38.05 -12.31 43.09
CA VAL A 656 -37.98 -13.26 44.21
C VAL A 656 -38.02 -12.55 45.56
N ASN A 657 -37.38 -11.38 45.67
CA ASN A 657 -37.47 -10.53 46.87
C ASN A 657 -38.92 -10.09 47.17
N ALA A 658 -39.70 -9.77 46.15
CA ALA A 658 -41.11 -9.38 46.30
C ALA A 658 -42.00 -10.58 46.68
N GLU A 659 -41.83 -11.75 46.05
CA GLU A 659 -42.63 -12.94 46.35
C GLU A 659 -42.31 -13.52 47.74
N ALA A 660 -41.04 -13.52 48.16
CA ALA A 660 -40.65 -13.92 49.52
C ALA A 660 -41.26 -13.02 50.61
N GLY A 661 -41.28 -11.70 50.38
CA GLY A 661 -41.91 -10.74 51.31
C GLY A 661 -43.43 -10.90 51.41
N ALA A 662 -44.11 -11.20 50.30
CA ALA A 662 -45.54 -11.52 50.31
C ALA A 662 -45.85 -12.81 51.08
N LEU A 663 -45.02 -13.85 50.89
CA LEU A 663 -45.14 -15.12 51.61
C LEU A 663 -44.89 -14.98 53.12
N GLN A 664 -43.95 -14.14 53.55
CA GLN A 664 -43.74 -13.85 54.97
C GLN A 664 -45.01 -13.28 55.65
N LEU A 665 -45.63 -12.27 55.03
CA LEU A 665 -46.87 -11.67 55.55
C LEU A 665 -48.04 -12.68 55.62
N GLN A 666 -48.10 -13.62 54.67
CA GLN A 666 -49.09 -14.70 54.68
C GLN A 666 -48.83 -15.71 55.81
N LYS A 667 -47.58 -16.06 56.08
CA LYS A 667 -47.16 -16.91 57.21
C LYS A 667 -47.52 -16.29 58.55
N GLU A 668 -47.22 -15.00 58.74
CA GLU A 668 -47.49 -14.27 59.99
C GLU A 668 -49.00 -14.26 60.30
N LYS A 669 -49.84 -13.90 59.30
CA LYS A 669 -51.30 -13.88 59.43
C LYS A 669 -51.90 -15.25 59.80
N LEU A 670 -51.50 -16.31 59.10
CA LEU A 670 -52.03 -17.67 59.35
C LEU A 670 -51.62 -18.20 60.73
N SER A 671 -50.42 -17.84 61.20
CA SER A 671 -49.93 -18.20 62.54
C SER A 671 -50.71 -17.49 63.65
N GLU A 672 -51.20 -16.27 63.42
CA GLU A 672 -52.10 -15.56 64.34
C GLU A 672 -53.51 -16.18 64.35
N GLU A 673 -54.04 -16.56 63.18
CA GLU A 673 -55.34 -17.23 63.04
C GLU A 673 -55.39 -18.57 63.80
N ALA A 674 -54.33 -19.39 63.72
CA ALA A 674 -54.19 -20.62 64.51
C ALA A 674 -54.31 -20.38 66.02
N SER A 675 -53.61 -19.34 66.52
CA SER A 675 -53.60 -18.96 67.94
C SER A 675 -54.97 -18.50 68.42
N LEU A 676 -55.69 -17.72 67.60
CA LEU A 676 -57.03 -17.22 67.91
C LEU A 676 -58.05 -18.37 68.01
N ILE A 677 -57.96 -19.39 67.15
CA ILE A 677 -58.84 -20.57 67.18
C ILE A 677 -58.64 -21.35 68.49
N SER A 678 -57.39 -21.64 68.88
CA SER A 678 -57.08 -22.34 70.14
C SER A 678 -57.65 -21.63 71.39
N LYS A 679 -57.74 -20.29 71.35
CA LYS A 679 -58.35 -19.51 72.43
C LYS A 679 -59.88 -19.69 72.48
N LYS A 680 -60.58 -19.57 71.34
CA LYS A 680 -62.04 -19.72 71.28
C LYS A 680 -62.50 -21.08 71.81
N THR A 681 -61.84 -22.17 71.42
CA THR A 681 -62.25 -23.52 71.81
C THR A 681 -62.21 -23.74 73.33
N LYS A 682 -61.26 -23.11 74.03
CA LYS A 682 -61.15 -23.15 75.50
C LYS A 682 -62.27 -22.39 76.21
N GLU A 683 -62.84 -21.38 75.57
CA GLU A 683 -64.02 -20.66 76.06
C GLU A 683 -65.29 -21.53 75.90
N VAL A 684 -65.44 -22.21 74.76
CA VAL A 684 -66.54 -23.16 74.46
C VAL A 684 -66.57 -24.35 75.43
N GLU A 685 -65.40 -24.92 75.75
CA GLU A 685 -65.24 -26.02 76.70
C GLU A 685 -65.70 -25.63 78.13
N SER A 686 -65.43 -24.37 78.52
CA SER A 686 -65.81 -23.81 79.83
C SER A 686 -67.33 -23.67 79.99
N ASP A 687 -68.05 -23.25 78.95
CA ASP A 687 -69.51 -23.07 79.02
C ASP A 687 -70.27 -24.41 78.97
N ALA A 688 -69.82 -25.37 78.15
CA ALA A 688 -70.42 -26.71 78.13
C ALA A 688 -70.33 -27.42 79.49
N SER A 689 -69.23 -27.21 80.23
CA SER A 689 -69.02 -27.74 81.58
C SER A 689 -70.02 -27.20 82.60
N LYS A 690 -70.41 -25.92 82.49
CA LYS A 690 -71.42 -25.29 83.37
C LYS A 690 -72.81 -25.91 83.15
N SER A 691 -73.20 -26.11 81.90
CA SER A 691 -74.49 -26.72 81.54
C SER A 691 -74.61 -28.17 82.00
N MET A 692 -73.52 -28.96 81.93
CA MET A 692 -73.48 -30.33 82.43
C MET A 692 -73.82 -30.41 83.94
N LYS A 693 -73.34 -29.44 84.73
CA LYS A 693 -73.60 -29.42 86.19
C LYS A 693 -75.09 -29.28 86.52
N ALA A 694 -75.79 -28.34 85.89
CA ALA A 694 -77.23 -28.13 86.11
C ALA A 694 -78.09 -29.36 85.73
N CYS A 695 -77.61 -30.15 84.76
CA CYS A 695 -78.23 -31.41 84.35
C CYS A 695 -78.14 -32.50 85.44
N SER A 696 -77.06 -32.51 86.24
CA SER A 696 -76.88 -33.39 87.39
C SER A 696 -77.77 -33.01 88.56
N ASP A 697 -77.79 -31.72 88.94
CA ASP A 697 -78.53 -31.22 90.12
C ASP A 697 -80.03 -31.53 90.05
N SER A 698 -80.59 -31.57 88.83
CA SER A 698 -82.01 -31.90 88.58
C SER A 698 -82.39 -33.35 88.91
N VAL A 699 -81.42 -34.30 88.91
CA VAL A 699 -81.69 -35.73 89.15
C VAL A 699 -81.86 -36.03 90.64
N GLU A 700 -81.15 -35.30 91.52
CA GLU A 700 -81.17 -35.53 92.97
C GLU A 700 -82.56 -35.27 93.58
N VAL A 701 -83.27 -34.25 93.07
CA VAL A 701 -84.64 -33.91 93.52
C VAL A 701 -85.64 -35.02 93.17
N VAL A 702 -85.54 -35.61 91.97
CA VAL A 702 -86.40 -36.73 91.53
C VAL A 702 -86.17 -37.97 92.41
N GLN A 703 -84.92 -38.27 92.77
CA GLN A 703 -84.60 -39.37 93.70
C GLN A 703 -85.21 -39.16 95.09
N LYS A 704 -85.33 -37.90 95.54
CA LYS A 704 -85.89 -37.56 96.85
C LYS A 704 -87.40 -37.76 96.89
N ALA A 705 -88.13 -37.32 95.87
CA ALA A 705 -89.57 -37.55 95.73
C ALA A 705 -89.92 -39.04 95.58
N ALA A 706 -89.08 -39.82 94.89
CA ALA A 706 -89.29 -41.24 94.67
C ALA A 706 -89.27 -42.10 95.95
N ARG A 707 -88.71 -41.61 97.06
CA ARG A 707 -88.68 -42.31 98.36
C ARG A 707 -89.93 -42.11 99.21
N THR A 708 -90.80 -41.16 98.86
CA THR A 708 -92.00 -40.80 99.65
C THR A 708 -93.28 -41.49 99.15
N ALA A 709 -93.29 -41.99 97.91
CA ALA A 709 -94.41 -42.71 97.32
C ALA A 709 -93.95 -44.06 96.75
N SER A 710 -93.92 -45.08 97.62
CA SER A 710 -93.25 -46.39 97.44
C SER A 710 -93.70 -47.27 96.26
N THR A 711 -94.60 -46.80 95.39
CA THR A 711 -95.10 -47.53 94.20
C THR A 711 -95.23 -46.69 92.92
N ALA A 712 -95.07 -45.36 92.96
CA ALA A 712 -95.52 -44.47 91.86
C ALA A 712 -94.42 -43.79 91.02
N ALA A 713 -93.13 -43.91 91.39
CA ALA A 713 -92.07 -43.00 90.90
C ALA A 713 -91.05 -43.60 89.91
N ALA A 714 -91.28 -44.81 89.38
CA ALA A 714 -90.27 -45.55 88.60
C ALA A 714 -89.93 -44.92 87.22
N ASP A 715 -90.94 -44.45 86.47
CA ASP A 715 -90.74 -43.99 85.09
C ASP A 715 -90.16 -42.57 85.01
N VAL A 716 -90.53 -41.69 85.94
CA VAL A 716 -89.99 -40.31 86.04
C VAL A 716 -88.50 -40.35 86.39
N LEU A 717 -88.09 -41.26 87.28
CA LEU A 717 -86.68 -41.48 87.61
C LEU A 717 -85.89 -42.02 86.41
N ARG A 718 -86.50 -42.89 85.58
CA ARG A 718 -85.88 -43.39 84.34
C ARG A 718 -85.67 -42.25 83.33
N ALA A 719 -86.65 -41.36 83.17
CA ALA A 719 -86.55 -40.20 82.29
C ALA A 719 -85.40 -39.26 82.71
N ALA A 720 -85.37 -38.83 83.97
CA ALA A 720 -84.31 -37.95 84.49
C ALA A 720 -82.90 -38.55 84.34
N THR A 721 -82.75 -39.86 84.59
CA THR A 721 -81.48 -40.59 84.43
C THR A 721 -81.04 -40.67 82.96
N THR A 722 -81.97 -40.73 82.01
CA THR A 722 -81.66 -40.71 80.57
C THR A 722 -81.21 -39.32 80.10
N THR A 723 -81.87 -38.25 80.53
CA THR A 723 -81.48 -36.87 80.15
C THR A 723 -80.07 -36.54 80.62
N ASN A 724 -79.69 -36.94 81.84
CA ASN A 724 -78.33 -36.71 82.37
C ASN A 724 -77.24 -37.45 81.55
N LYS A 725 -77.53 -38.65 81.02
CA LYS A 725 -76.63 -39.32 80.07
C LYS A 725 -76.49 -38.60 78.72
N SER A 726 -77.54 -37.89 78.29
CA SER A 726 -77.48 -37.06 77.08
C SER A 726 -76.55 -35.85 77.27
N CYS A 727 -76.62 -35.20 78.44
CA CYS A 727 -75.69 -34.13 78.82
C CYS A 727 -74.23 -34.61 78.86
N ASP A 728 -73.97 -35.75 79.49
CA ASP A 728 -72.62 -36.35 79.60
C ASP A 728 -72.01 -36.72 78.23
N LEU A 729 -72.82 -37.29 77.32
CA LEU A 729 -72.37 -37.65 75.97
C LEU A 729 -72.05 -36.41 75.12
N ALA A 730 -72.95 -35.42 75.09
CA ALA A 730 -72.73 -34.19 74.34
C ALA A 730 -71.51 -33.40 74.87
N PHE A 731 -71.27 -33.41 76.19
CA PHE A 731 -70.10 -32.77 76.79
C PHE A 731 -68.79 -33.49 76.39
N LYS A 732 -68.77 -34.83 76.35
CA LYS A 732 -67.61 -35.59 75.88
C LYS A 732 -67.24 -35.27 74.43
N ASN A 733 -68.22 -35.07 73.55
CA ASN A 733 -67.98 -34.67 72.17
C ASN A 733 -67.33 -33.26 72.06
N VAL A 734 -67.65 -32.33 72.97
CA VAL A 734 -66.94 -31.02 73.04
C VAL A 734 -65.46 -31.23 73.39
N ILE A 735 -65.17 -32.04 74.42
CA ILE A 735 -63.80 -32.35 74.87
C ILE A 735 -62.99 -33.07 73.78
N GLU A 736 -63.60 -33.98 73.03
CA GLU A 736 -62.92 -34.74 71.98
C GLU A 736 -62.57 -33.85 70.77
N HIS A 737 -63.51 -33.00 70.32
CA HIS A 737 -63.19 -32.02 69.27
C HIS A 737 -62.23 -30.92 69.73
N SER A 738 -62.25 -30.52 71.01
CA SER A 738 -61.27 -29.58 71.58
C SER A 738 -59.82 -30.08 71.43
N LYS A 739 -59.58 -31.37 71.65
CA LYS A 739 -58.27 -32.02 71.41
C LYS A 739 -57.87 -32.02 69.94
N LEU A 740 -58.83 -32.24 69.03
CA LEU A 740 -58.56 -32.21 67.59
C LEU A 740 -58.23 -30.79 67.09
N VAL A 741 -58.86 -29.75 67.66
CA VAL A 741 -58.45 -28.36 67.41
C VAL A 741 -57.01 -28.13 67.87
N GLN A 742 -56.66 -28.49 69.11
CA GLN A 742 -55.31 -28.27 69.62
C GLN A 742 -54.26 -29.01 68.79
N GLY A 743 -54.50 -30.28 68.42
CA GLY A 743 -53.60 -31.02 67.53
C GLY A 743 -53.47 -30.41 66.13
N ALA A 744 -54.51 -29.80 65.58
CA ALA A 744 -54.42 -29.05 64.32
C ALA A 744 -53.62 -27.75 64.47
N VAL A 745 -53.79 -27.02 65.58
CA VAL A 745 -53.01 -25.81 65.91
C VAL A 745 -51.53 -26.12 66.14
N ASP A 746 -51.20 -27.22 66.82
CA ASP A 746 -49.82 -27.63 67.06
C ASP A 746 -49.09 -27.96 65.74
N ASN A 747 -49.79 -28.60 64.78
CA ASN A 747 -49.27 -28.83 63.43
C ASN A 747 -49.17 -27.54 62.60
N ALA A 748 -50.08 -26.58 62.78
CA ALA A 748 -49.99 -25.26 62.17
C ALA A 748 -48.74 -24.50 62.67
N ILE A 749 -48.48 -24.51 63.98
CA ILE A 749 -47.27 -23.90 64.57
C ILE A 749 -46.01 -24.52 63.96
N LYS A 750 -45.93 -25.85 63.87
CA LYS A 750 -44.80 -26.55 63.25
C LYS A 750 -44.59 -26.18 61.77
N ALA A 751 -45.66 -26.06 60.98
CA ALA A 751 -45.56 -25.59 59.59
C ALA A 751 -45.13 -24.11 59.49
N SER A 752 -45.49 -23.29 60.47
CA SER A 752 -45.02 -21.89 60.62
C SER A 752 -43.50 -21.82 60.88
N GLU A 753 -42.96 -22.72 61.70
CA GLU A 753 -41.52 -22.86 61.96
C GLU A 753 -40.74 -23.35 60.73
N GLU A 754 -41.28 -24.30 59.97
CA GLU A 754 -40.68 -24.79 58.71
C GLU A 754 -40.67 -23.71 57.61
N ALA A 755 -41.68 -22.84 57.58
CA ALA A 755 -41.69 -21.64 56.75
C ALA A 755 -40.65 -20.59 57.23
N GLU A 756 -40.48 -20.40 58.54
CA GLU A 756 -39.46 -19.50 59.12
C GLU A 756 -38.03 -19.90 58.69
N GLN A 757 -37.70 -21.19 58.78
CA GLN A 757 -36.39 -21.70 58.35
C GLN A 757 -36.17 -21.51 56.84
N SER A 758 -37.23 -21.66 56.04
CA SER A 758 -37.18 -21.42 54.59
C SER A 758 -36.96 -19.95 54.25
N LEU A 759 -37.59 -19.01 54.99
CA LEU A 759 -37.34 -17.57 54.86
C LEU A 759 -35.89 -17.20 55.19
N LEU A 760 -35.32 -17.74 56.27
CA LEU A 760 -33.92 -17.53 56.65
C LEU A 760 -32.94 -18.05 55.58
N ALA A 761 -33.22 -19.22 54.99
CA ALA A 761 -32.42 -19.78 53.90
C ALA A 761 -32.46 -18.91 52.63
N ILE A 762 -33.64 -18.37 52.28
CA ILE A 762 -33.80 -17.41 51.18
C ILE A 762 -33.03 -16.12 51.47
N GLY A 763 -33.07 -15.61 52.70
CA GLY A 763 -32.33 -14.40 53.11
C GLY A 763 -30.81 -14.50 52.90
N GLY A 764 -30.19 -15.58 53.36
CA GLY A 764 -28.74 -15.79 53.18
C GLY A 764 -28.32 -16.03 51.72
N LEU A 765 -29.16 -16.72 50.94
CA LEU A 765 -28.92 -16.89 49.49
C LEU A 765 -29.13 -15.58 48.72
N ARG A 766 -30.10 -14.77 49.12
CA ARG A 766 -30.39 -13.44 48.58
C ARG A 766 -29.20 -12.51 48.78
N GLU A 767 -28.69 -12.34 50.01
CA GLU A 767 -27.57 -11.43 50.30
C GLU A 767 -26.33 -11.78 49.46
N LYS A 768 -26.01 -13.09 49.37
CA LYS A 768 -24.94 -13.59 48.49
C LYS A 768 -25.19 -13.25 47.02
N SER A 769 -26.43 -13.37 46.55
CA SER A 769 -26.82 -13.06 45.17
C SER A 769 -26.77 -11.56 44.87
N GLU A 770 -27.27 -10.72 45.77
CA GLU A 770 -27.23 -9.26 45.64
C GLU A 770 -25.77 -8.78 45.58
N LYS A 771 -24.88 -9.35 46.41
CA LYS A 771 -23.44 -9.08 46.36
C LYS A 771 -22.78 -9.56 45.05
N GLN A 772 -23.00 -10.81 44.63
CA GLN A 772 -22.40 -11.32 43.39
C GLN A 772 -22.90 -10.56 42.15
N LEU A 773 -24.17 -10.13 42.14
CA LEU A 773 -24.71 -9.29 41.07
C LEU A 773 -24.07 -7.89 41.09
N ALA A 774 -23.90 -7.27 42.28
CA ALA A 774 -23.23 -5.99 42.41
C ALA A 774 -21.76 -6.06 41.92
N GLU A 775 -21.01 -7.10 42.29
CA GLU A 775 -19.63 -7.31 41.83
C GLU A 775 -19.55 -7.45 40.29
N GLN A 776 -20.47 -8.19 39.66
CA GLN A 776 -20.51 -8.32 38.18
C GLN A 776 -20.95 -7.02 37.49
N ILE A 777 -21.90 -6.27 38.07
CA ILE A 777 -22.31 -4.94 37.58
C ILE A 777 -21.15 -3.94 37.71
N GLU A 778 -20.38 -3.98 38.78
CA GLU A 778 -19.21 -3.12 38.99
C GLU A 778 -18.08 -3.44 38.00
N ILE A 779 -17.80 -4.72 37.74
CA ILE A 779 -16.85 -5.17 36.71
C ILE A 779 -17.29 -4.68 35.32
N PHE A 780 -18.57 -4.87 34.96
CA PHE A 780 -19.14 -4.39 33.70
C PHE A 780 -19.08 -2.86 33.59
N THR A 781 -19.29 -2.13 34.69
CA THR A 781 -19.24 -0.66 34.73
C THR A 781 -17.81 -0.15 34.57
N ARG A 782 -16.84 -0.68 35.35
CA ARG A 782 -15.41 -0.29 35.24
C ARG A 782 -14.83 -0.57 33.84
N LEU A 783 -15.30 -1.62 33.16
CA LEU A 783 -14.96 -1.89 31.76
C LEU A 783 -15.39 -0.79 30.78
N LEU A 784 -16.48 -0.09 31.07
CA LEU A 784 -17.03 0.98 30.25
C LEU A 784 -16.47 2.35 30.64
N GLU A 785 -16.16 2.57 31.92
CA GLU A 785 -15.43 3.76 32.40
C GLU A 785 -14.01 3.86 31.82
N GLY A 786 -13.37 2.72 31.56
CA GLY A 786 -12.05 2.63 30.92
C GLY A 786 -12.04 2.90 29.41
N SER A 787 -13.20 3.14 28.78
CA SER A 787 -13.32 3.39 27.34
C SER A 787 -13.27 4.87 26.98
N THR A 788 -12.83 5.22 25.76
CA THR A 788 -12.58 6.61 25.37
C THR A 788 -13.85 7.47 25.31
N LYS A 789 -15.02 6.86 25.05
CA LYS A 789 -16.32 7.47 25.30
C LYS A 789 -16.78 7.10 26.69
N LYS A 790 -16.88 8.10 27.58
CA LYS A 790 -17.64 7.95 28.81
C LYS A 790 -19.09 7.61 28.48
N PHE A 791 -19.46 6.35 28.64
CA PHE A 791 -20.86 5.91 28.66
C PHE A 791 -21.51 6.51 29.91
N HIS A 792 -21.99 7.74 29.79
CA HIS A 792 -22.56 8.47 30.92
C HIS A 792 -23.83 7.78 31.41
N ALA A 793 -23.71 7.14 32.56
CA ALA A 793 -24.82 6.54 33.29
C ALA A 793 -25.90 7.60 33.57
N SER A 794 -27.04 7.49 32.90
CA SER A 794 -28.22 8.34 33.15
C SER A 794 -28.90 8.02 34.49
N SER A 795 -28.52 6.90 35.12
CA SER A 795 -28.90 6.48 36.47
C SER A 795 -27.88 5.45 37.00
N ASP A 796 -27.80 5.27 38.31
CA ASP A 796 -26.91 4.27 38.95
C ASP A 796 -27.30 2.81 38.62
N ASN A 797 -28.44 2.61 37.94
CA ASN A 797 -28.92 1.32 37.47
C ASN A 797 -28.54 1.11 36.00
N ILE A 798 -27.69 0.12 35.71
CA ILE A 798 -27.29 -0.22 34.33
C ILE A 798 -28.48 -0.51 33.40
N CYS A 799 -29.65 -0.88 33.93
CA CYS A 799 -30.86 -1.13 33.14
C CYS A 799 -31.61 0.14 32.73
N GLY A 800 -31.32 1.29 33.35
CA GLY A 800 -31.90 2.60 33.00
C GLY A 800 -31.17 3.37 31.90
N TRP A 801 -30.02 2.87 31.42
CA TRP A 801 -29.21 3.56 30.38
C TRP A 801 -29.83 3.42 28.98
N GLU A 802 -30.76 4.30 28.62
CA GLU A 802 -31.39 4.29 27.28
C GLU A 802 -30.37 4.67 26.18
N ASP A 803 -29.49 5.65 26.45
CA ASP A 803 -28.42 6.13 25.53
C ASP A 803 -27.37 5.06 25.16
N PHE A 804 -27.32 3.94 25.89
CA PHE A 804 -26.45 2.81 25.57
C PHE A 804 -26.85 2.13 24.24
N PHE A 805 -28.11 2.26 23.79
CA PHE A 805 -28.55 1.66 22.53
C PHE A 805 -28.11 2.46 21.30
N THR A 806 -28.08 3.79 21.41
CA THR A 806 -27.61 4.75 20.38
C THR A 806 -26.09 4.93 20.36
N SER A 807 -25.41 4.56 21.45
CA SER A 807 -23.96 4.65 21.57
C SER A 807 -23.20 3.74 20.60
N ASN A 808 -22.18 4.30 19.94
CA ASN A 808 -21.24 3.60 19.05
C ASN A 808 -19.83 3.53 19.66
N ILE A 809 -19.30 2.30 19.78
CA ILE A 809 -17.97 1.97 20.30
C ILE A 809 -16.87 2.22 19.24
N SER A 810 -15.64 2.51 19.68
CA SER A 810 -14.45 2.60 18.81
C SER A 810 -13.71 1.25 18.75
N PHE A 811 -12.99 0.97 17.66
CA PHE A 811 -12.17 -0.23 17.53
C PHE A 811 -11.16 -0.40 18.68
N GLU A 812 -10.45 0.66 19.08
CA GLU A 812 -9.49 0.63 20.20
C GLU A 812 -10.15 0.38 21.58
N ASP A 813 -11.45 0.66 21.73
CA ASP A 813 -12.21 0.26 22.91
C ASP A 813 -12.75 -1.17 22.77
N ALA A 814 -13.20 -1.56 21.56
CA ALA A 814 -13.70 -2.91 21.28
C ALA A 814 -12.64 -4.00 21.54
N VAL A 815 -11.38 -3.78 21.12
CA VAL A 815 -10.27 -4.72 21.36
C VAL A 815 -9.95 -4.90 22.85
N LYS A 816 -10.21 -3.89 23.70
CA LYS A 816 -10.03 -3.99 25.17
C LYS A 816 -11.23 -4.66 25.86
N ILE A 817 -12.44 -4.38 25.37
CA ILE A 817 -13.70 -4.80 26.00
C ILE A 817 -14.07 -6.25 25.62
N ALA A 818 -13.85 -6.65 24.37
CA ALA A 818 -14.27 -7.95 23.84
C ALA A 818 -13.67 -9.19 24.54
N PRO A 819 -12.38 -9.22 24.94
CA PRO A 819 -11.84 -10.36 25.69
C PRO A 819 -12.53 -10.48 27.06
N THR A 820 -12.52 -9.39 27.83
CA THR A 820 -13.02 -9.33 29.21
C THR A 820 -14.54 -9.56 29.31
N LEU A 821 -15.31 -9.27 28.25
CA LEU A 821 -16.73 -9.59 28.17
C LEU A 821 -17.03 -11.09 28.29
N ARG A 822 -16.12 -11.97 27.84
CA ARG A 822 -16.30 -13.43 27.95
C ARG A 822 -16.12 -13.92 29.38
N ASP A 823 -15.35 -13.20 30.20
CA ASP A 823 -15.07 -13.57 31.60
C ASP A 823 -16.19 -13.13 32.56
N ILE A 824 -17.14 -12.29 32.10
CA ILE A 824 -18.35 -11.90 32.87
C ILE A 824 -19.36 -13.06 32.85
N SER A 825 -19.15 -14.00 33.75
CA SER A 825 -20.05 -15.14 34.00
C SER A 825 -21.31 -14.70 34.76
N VAL A 826 -22.46 -14.78 34.09
CA VAL A 826 -23.77 -14.51 34.70
C VAL A 826 -24.25 -15.77 35.41
N PHE A 827 -24.53 -15.67 36.71
CA PHE A 827 -24.96 -16.80 37.53
C PHE A 827 -26.48 -16.97 37.50
N ILE A 828 -26.94 -18.20 37.26
CA ILE A 828 -28.37 -18.55 37.29
C ILE A 828 -28.75 -18.96 38.72
N ASN A 829 -29.83 -18.41 39.25
CA ASN A 829 -30.12 -18.43 40.68
C ASN A 829 -31.09 -19.54 41.11
N ASP A 830 -30.89 -20.75 40.57
CA ASP A 830 -31.80 -21.91 40.75
C ASP A 830 -32.00 -22.29 42.22
N SER A 831 -30.99 -22.10 43.07
CA SER A 831 -31.06 -22.33 44.51
C SER A 831 -32.03 -21.38 45.21
N LEU A 832 -32.15 -20.13 44.76
CA LEU A 832 -33.08 -19.15 45.33
C LEU A 832 -34.53 -19.52 44.97
N VAL A 833 -34.78 -19.85 43.69
CA VAL A 833 -36.09 -20.28 43.17
C VAL A 833 -36.56 -21.58 43.85
N LYS A 834 -35.64 -22.53 44.06
CA LYS A 834 -35.93 -23.80 44.74
C LYS A 834 -36.34 -23.59 46.20
N ASN A 835 -35.68 -22.70 46.95
CA ASN A 835 -36.07 -22.41 48.34
C ASN A 835 -37.37 -21.60 48.44
N LEU A 836 -37.62 -20.67 47.51
CA LEU A 836 -38.92 -19.98 47.39
C LEU A 836 -40.08 -20.97 47.18
N THR A 837 -39.86 -22.02 46.38
CA THR A 837 -40.84 -23.09 46.16
C THR A 837 -41.13 -23.88 47.44
N VAL A 838 -40.09 -24.18 48.25
CA VAL A 838 -40.25 -24.87 49.55
C VAL A 838 -41.02 -24.01 50.55
N LEU A 839 -40.67 -22.72 50.67
CA LEU A 839 -41.40 -21.77 51.52
C LEU A 839 -42.91 -21.76 51.21
N LYS A 840 -43.26 -21.74 49.92
CA LYS A 840 -44.64 -21.75 49.45
C LYS A 840 -45.40 -23.01 49.91
N MET A 841 -44.77 -24.17 49.78
CA MET A 841 -45.34 -25.45 50.26
C MET A 841 -45.53 -25.48 51.78
N SER A 842 -44.61 -24.94 52.57
CA SER A 842 -44.77 -24.83 54.04
C SER A 842 -45.94 -23.92 54.43
N ILE A 843 -46.15 -22.82 53.69
CA ILE A 843 -47.25 -21.88 53.93
C ILE A 843 -48.61 -22.47 53.52
N ASP A 844 -48.67 -23.21 52.41
CA ASP A 844 -49.87 -23.95 52.01
C ASP A 844 -50.23 -25.04 53.04
N SER A 845 -49.22 -25.70 53.63
CA SER A 845 -49.39 -26.65 54.73
C SER A 845 -49.93 -25.99 56.01
N LEU A 846 -49.33 -24.86 56.41
CA LEU A 846 -49.81 -24.01 57.51
C LEU A 846 -51.28 -23.60 57.31
N ALA A 847 -51.65 -23.13 56.11
CA ALA A 847 -53.03 -22.78 55.77
C ALA A 847 -53.99 -23.99 55.89
N SER A 848 -53.56 -25.18 55.46
CA SER A 848 -54.34 -26.41 55.61
C SER A 848 -54.61 -26.77 57.07
N HIS A 849 -53.61 -26.62 57.96
CA HIS A 849 -53.76 -26.91 59.39
C HIS A 849 -54.63 -25.89 60.12
N VAL A 850 -54.55 -24.60 59.76
CA VAL A 850 -55.48 -23.55 60.27
C VAL A 850 -56.94 -23.89 59.93
N ASN A 851 -57.23 -24.26 58.68
CA ASN A 851 -58.57 -24.64 58.25
C ASN A 851 -59.11 -25.88 59.02
N ALA A 852 -58.25 -26.88 59.27
CA ALA A 852 -58.64 -28.05 60.06
C ALA A 852 -58.97 -27.70 61.52
N ALA A 853 -58.23 -26.78 62.13
CA ALA A 853 -58.51 -26.28 63.47
C ALA A 853 -59.86 -25.53 63.53
N GLU A 854 -60.15 -24.68 62.55
CA GLU A 854 -61.41 -23.92 62.51
C GLU A 854 -62.64 -24.83 62.35
N GLN A 855 -62.55 -25.84 61.47
CA GLN A 855 -63.61 -26.83 61.28
C GLN A 855 -63.92 -27.62 62.55
N HIS A 856 -62.91 -28.07 63.30
CA HIS A 856 -63.13 -28.78 64.56
C HIS A 856 -63.70 -27.86 65.67
N ASN A 857 -63.33 -26.57 65.70
CA ASN A 857 -63.91 -25.62 66.65
C ASN A 857 -65.42 -25.41 66.40
N ALA A 858 -65.85 -25.29 65.14
CA ALA A 858 -67.27 -25.14 64.79
C ALA A 858 -68.13 -26.35 65.22
N VAL A 859 -67.55 -27.57 65.22
CA VAL A 859 -68.23 -28.77 65.73
C VAL A 859 -68.30 -28.76 67.27
N ALA A 860 -67.23 -28.34 67.96
CA ALA A 860 -67.24 -28.17 69.41
C ALA A 860 -68.31 -27.14 69.86
N GLU A 861 -68.40 -25.99 69.17
CA GLU A 861 -69.44 -24.97 69.40
C GLU A 861 -70.87 -25.48 69.18
N THR A 862 -71.05 -26.48 68.32
CA THR A 862 -72.36 -27.09 68.03
C THR A 862 -72.75 -28.06 69.14
N ASN A 863 -71.84 -28.95 69.54
CA ASN A 863 -72.06 -29.89 70.64
C ASN A 863 -72.34 -29.17 71.98
N ALA A 864 -71.65 -28.06 72.26
CA ALA A 864 -71.85 -27.27 73.48
C ALA A 864 -73.29 -26.72 73.63
N LYS A 865 -73.93 -26.33 72.51
CA LYS A 865 -75.34 -25.87 72.50
C LYS A 865 -76.32 -27.00 72.83
N GLU A 866 -75.98 -28.24 72.48
CA GLU A 866 -76.81 -29.43 72.72
C GLU A 866 -76.73 -29.93 74.18
N VAL A 867 -75.59 -29.76 74.85
CA VAL A 867 -75.49 -29.93 76.32
C VAL A 867 -76.47 -28.98 77.02
N ASN A 868 -76.47 -27.70 76.64
CA ASN A 868 -77.30 -26.68 77.30
C ASN A 868 -78.80 -26.95 77.14
N LYS A 869 -79.24 -27.29 75.91
CA LYS A 869 -80.63 -27.70 75.63
C LYS A 869 -81.06 -28.93 76.44
N SER A 870 -80.16 -29.88 76.67
CA SER A 870 -80.44 -31.08 77.47
C SER A 870 -80.67 -30.75 78.96
N ALA A 871 -79.93 -29.77 79.51
CA ALA A 871 -80.07 -29.34 80.89
C ALA A 871 -81.44 -28.69 81.19
N GLU A 872 -81.96 -27.84 80.29
CA GLU A 872 -83.30 -27.24 80.41
C GLU A 872 -84.42 -28.29 80.50
N GLN A 873 -84.24 -29.43 79.82
CA GLN A 873 -85.22 -30.50 79.77
C GLN A 873 -85.21 -31.36 81.05
N ALA A 874 -84.06 -31.48 81.72
CA ALA A 874 -83.95 -32.18 83.02
C ALA A 874 -84.73 -31.44 84.13
N ALA A 875 -84.64 -30.11 84.17
CA ALA A 875 -85.32 -29.28 85.18
C ALA A 875 -86.85 -29.47 85.18
N LYS A 876 -87.48 -29.63 84.02
CA LYS A 876 -88.93 -29.83 83.90
C LYS A 876 -89.42 -31.17 84.46
N SER A 877 -88.61 -32.23 84.41
CA SER A 877 -88.96 -33.54 84.98
C SER A 877 -88.91 -33.55 86.52
N SER A 878 -88.22 -32.60 87.13
CA SER A 878 -88.07 -32.49 88.59
C SER A 878 -89.38 -32.13 89.30
N GLU A 879 -90.15 -31.20 88.74
CA GLU A 879 -91.31 -30.62 89.43
C GLU A 879 -92.55 -31.54 89.44
N GLU A 880 -92.75 -32.31 88.37
CA GLU A 880 -93.83 -33.30 88.28
C GLU A 880 -93.68 -34.40 89.35
N ALA A 881 -92.44 -34.80 89.67
CA ALA A 881 -92.17 -35.83 90.68
C ALA A 881 -92.66 -35.45 92.08
N LYS A 882 -92.57 -34.16 92.46
CA LYS A 882 -93.00 -33.66 93.78
C LYS A 882 -94.52 -33.79 93.97
N ARG A 883 -95.30 -33.54 92.91
CA ARG A 883 -96.76 -33.57 92.95
C ARG A 883 -97.28 -34.97 93.30
N ILE A 884 -96.77 -35.99 92.60
CA ILE A 884 -97.16 -37.40 92.76
C ILE A 884 -96.98 -37.87 94.22
N ALA A 885 -95.92 -37.41 94.89
CA ALA A 885 -95.61 -37.81 96.26
C ALA A 885 -96.59 -37.26 97.32
N VAL A 886 -97.19 -36.09 97.10
CA VAL A 886 -98.16 -35.48 98.04
C VAL A 886 -99.47 -36.29 98.09
N ASP A 887 -99.97 -36.71 96.94
CA ASP A 887 -101.28 -37.37 96.86
C ASP A 887 -101.27 -38.79 97.45
N ALA A 888 -100.13 -39.50 97.39
CA ALA A 888 -99.96 -40.82 97.99
C ALA A 888 -100.12 -40.82 99.53
N VAL A 889 -99.60 -39.78 100.20
CA VAL A 889 -99.70 -39.65 101.66
C VAL A 889 -101.14 -39.34 102.08
N ARG A 890 -101.86 -38.50 101.33
CA ARG A 890 -103.26 -38.14 101.62
C ARG A 890 -104.17 -39.37 101.69
N ASN A 891 -104.05 -40.27 100.72
CA ASN A 891 -104.88 -41.48 100.63
C ASN A 891 -104.60 -42.49 101.79
N THR A 892 -103.39 -42.44 102.36
CA THR A 892 -102.96 -43.35 103.44
C THR A 892 -103.59 -42.95 104.79
N ILE A 893 -103.74 -41.65 105.03
CA ILE A 893 -104.43 -41.09 106.23
C ILE A 893 -105.87 -41.59 106.31
N GLU A 894 -106.59 -41.53 105.19
CA GLU A 894 -108.03 -41.78 105.14
C GLU A 894 -108.38 -43.23 105.51
N LYS A 895 -107.70 -44.20 104.90
CA LYS A 895 -107.92 -45.63 105.18
C LYS A 895 -107.73 -45.96 106.67
N LYS A 896 -106.68 -45.41 107.30
CA LYS A 896 -106.33 -45.74 108.69
C LYS A 896 -107.31 -45.20 109.73
N ARG A 897 -108.04 -44.14 109.41
CA ARG A 897 -109.13 -43.61 110.24
C ARG A 897 -110.32 -44.59 110.33
N GLU A 898 -110.70 -45.21 109.22
CA GLU A 898 -111.91 -46.05 109.16
C GLU A 898 -111.76 -47.34 109.97
N GLU A 899 -110.58 -47.97 109.92
CA GLU A 899 -110.24 -49.21 110.64
C GLU A 899 -110.43 -49.06 112.17
N LEU A 900 -110.15 -47.89 112.75
CA LEU A 900 -110.19 -47.66 114.21
C LEU A 900 -111.61 -47.44 114.74
N CYS A 901 -112.47 -46.76 113.98
CA CYS A 901 -113.81 -46.37 114.43
C CYS A 901 -114.78 -47.56 114.55
N ALA A 902 -114.55 -48.64 113.80
CA ALA A 902 -115.34 -49.87 113.91
C ALA A 902 -115.10 -50.57 115.28
N ALA A 903 -113.84 -50.78 115.66
CA ALA A 903 -113.45 -51.56 116.84
C ALA A 903 -114.01 -50.99 118.17
N GLY A 904 -114.08 -49.66 118.30
CA GLY A 904 -114.63 -49.01 119.50
C GLY A 904 -116.11 -49.23 119.74
N THR A 905 -116.89 -49.53 118.69
CA THR A 905 -118.34 -49.72 118.82
C THR A 905 -118.68 -51.08 119.45
N GLU A 906 -117.85 -52.11 119.22
CA GLU A 906 -118.14 -53.47 119.69
C GLU A 906 -117.76 -53.70 121.17
N LEU A 907 -116.69 -53.06 121.66
CA LEU A 907 -116.23 -53.17 123.06
C LEU A 907 -117.30 -52.75 124.08
N ILE A 908 -117.98 -51.63 123.82
CA ILE A 908 -119.03 -51.07 124.70
C ILE A 908 -120.16 -52.08 124.94
N SER A 909 -120.47 -52.91 123.93
CA SER A 909 -121.54 -53.91 124.02
C SER A 909 -121.20 -55.10 124.93
N LEU A 910 -119.92 -55.37 125.19
CA LEU A 910 -119.48 -56.52 125.98
C LEU A 910 -119.41 -56.19 127.49
N SER A 911 -118.97 -54.97 127.82
CA SER A 911 -118.83 -54.49 129.20
C SER A 911 -120.13 -54.61 130.00
N ALA A 912 -121.26 -54.19 129.40
CA ALA A 912 -122.60 -54.24 130.00
C ALA A 912 -123.10 -55.66 130.37
N LYS A 913 -122.46 -56.72 129.87
CA LYS A 913 -122.84 -58.12 130.14
C LYS A 913 -122.08 -58.73 131.33
N SER A 914 -120.91 -58.21 131.70
CA SER A 914 -120.11 -58.71 132.87
C SER A 914 -120.80 -58.40 134.21
N ASP A 915 -121.32 -57.18 134.36
CA ASP A 915 -121.76 -56.63 135.65
C ASP A 915 -123.04 -57.27 136.25
N ASP A 916 -123.78 -58.08 135.50
CA ASP A 916 -124.93 -58.81 136.03
C ASP A 916 -124.51 -60.12 136.73
N LEU A 917 -123.65 -60.91 136.09
CA LEU A 917 -123.09 -62.16 136.63
C LEU A 917 -122.40 -61.93 137.99
N LYS A 918 -121.66 -60.82 138.09
CA LYS A 918 -120.95 -60.29 139.28
C LYS A 918 -121.81 -60.20 140.55
N LYS A 919 -123.14 -60.08 140.43
CA LYS A 919 -124.06 -60.00 141.58
C LYS A 919 -124.43 -61.36 142.17
N ARG A 920 -124.33 -62.45 141.41
CA ARG A 920 -124.73 -63.80 141.84
C ARG A 920 -123.67 -64.50 142.70
N GLY A 921 -122.41 -64.48 142.27
CA GLY A 921 -121.32 -65.25 142.92
C GLY A 921 -121.10 -64.90 144.41
N LYS A 922 -121.27 -63.63 144.79
CA LYS A 922 -121.02 -63.14 146.16
C LYS A 922 -121.85 -63.78 147.27
N VAL A 923 -122.95 -64.46 146.95
CA VAL A 923 -123.81 -65.11 147.96
C VAL A 923 -123.24 -66.47 148.42
N LEU A 924 -122.35 -67.09 147.62
CA LEU A 924 -121.94 -68.49 147.81
C LEU A 924 -120.69 -68.67 148.70
N SER A 925 -119.73 -67.75 148.60
CA SER A 925 -118.36 -67.90 149.15
C SER A 925 -118.26 -68.01 150.68
N SER A 926 -119.20 -67.39 151.43
CA SER A 926 -119.18 -67.40 152.90
C SER A 926 -119.25 -68.79 153.54
N ASN A 927 -119.77 -69.80 152.84
CA ASN A 927 -120.01 -71.13 153.42
C ASN A 927 -118.77 -72.05 153.41
N VAL A 928 -117.84 -71.87 152.46
CA VAL A 928 -116.74 -72.82 152.22
C VAL A 928 -115.57 -72.62 153.20
N THR A 929 -115.42 -71.39 153.69
CA THR A 929 -114.27 -70.90 154.46
C THR A 929 -114.04 -71.61 155.82
N ALA A 930 -114.99 -72.44 156.29
CA ALA A 930 -114.93 -73.11 157.58
C ALA A 930 -114.29 -74.52 157.60
N LEU A 931 -114.19 -75.22 156.46
CA LEU A 931 -113.87 -76.68 156.45
C LEU A 931 -112.41 -77.05 156.17
N VAL A 932 -111.66 -76.16 155.53
CA VAL A 932 -110.29 -76.42 155.02
C VAL A 932 -109.23 -76.55 156.13
N ALA A 933 -109.46 -75.91 157.26
CA ALA A 933 -108.41 -75.36 158.13
C ALA A 933 -107.68 -76.39 159.02
N LYS A 934 -107.08 -77.44 158.43
CA LYS A 934 -106.38 -78.48 159.22
C LYS A 934 -105.23 -79.27 158.56
N ALA A 935 -105.04 -79.26 157.24
CA ALA A 935 -104.11 -80.21 156.59
C ALA A 935 -103.63 -79.72 155.20
N GLU A 936 -102.53 -80.20 154.59
CA GLU A 936 -101.56 -81.24 154.99
C GLU A 936 -100.14 -80.65 155.17
N GLU A 937 -99.85 -80.23 156.40
CA GLU A 937 -98.54 -80.13 157.08
C GLU A 937 -97.24 -80.06 156.21
N ASP A 938 -96.62 -81.21 155.86
CA ASP A 938 -95.14 -81.29 155.76
C ASP A 938 -94.58 -81.61 154.36
N LYS A 939 -94.22 -80.65 153.46
CA LYS A 939 -93.57 -80.99 152.16
C LYS A 939 -92.27 -80.31 151.69
N LYS A 940 -92.32 -79.18 150.96
CA LYS A 940 -91.36 -78.86 149.86
C LYS A 940 -90.19 -77.88 150.18
N ARG A 941 -88.92 -78.37 150.22
CA ARG A 941 -87.60 -77.70 149.87
C ARG A 941 -86.90 -76.73 150.84
N ALA A 942 -85.56 -76.46 150.86
CA ALA A 942 -84.22 -77.14 150.62
C ALA A 942 -83.55 -77.50 149.22
N SER A 943 -82.52 -76.77 148.60
CA SER A 943 -81.83 -77.04 147.23
C SER A 943 -80.56 -76.23 146.50
N GLU A 944 -79.20 -76.48 146.62
CA GLU A 944 -77.83 -76.51 145.77
C GLU A 944 -76.99 -75.48 144.76
N ALA A 945 -76.39 -75.85 143.52
CA ALA A 945 -74.98 -75.66 142.83
C ALA A 945 -74.30 -74.54 141.80
N ALA A 946 -73.96 -74.68 140.44
CA ALA A 946 -72.85 -73.97 139.57
C ALA A 946 -72.96 -73.36 138.01
N LEU A 947 -72.65 -72.04 137.59
CA LEU A 947 -72.16 -71.33 136.27
C LEU A 947 -71.78 -69.71 136.16
N ALA A 948 -70.65 -69.18 135.47
CA ALA A 948 -69.99 -67.76 135.15
C ALA A 948 -68.69 -66.83 135.84
N CYS A 949 -67.28 -66.49 135.63
CA CYS A 949 -65.73 -66.86 135.20
C CYS A 949 -64.59 -66.54 133.98
N LYS A 950 -64.40 -67.10 132.70
CA LYS A 950 -63.35 -66.76 131.54
C LYS A 950 -63.88 -66.51 130.03
N LYS A 951 -63.47 -65.73 128.90
CA LYS A 951 -62.29 -64.98 128.21
C LYS A 951 -62.60 -63.66 127.27
N ALA A 952 -61.89 -63.35 126.11
CA ALA A 952 -61.38 -62.06 125.39
C ALA A 952 -62.16 -61.23 124.24
N ALA A 953 -61.73 -60.21 123.36
CA ALA A 953 -60.44 -59.49 122.87
C ALA A 953 -60.51 -58.12 121.98
N GLU A 954 -59.36 -57.49 121.50
CA GLU A 954 -58.99 -56.65 120.22
C GLU A 954 -58.59 -55.07 120.03
N VAL A 955 -58.00 -54.58 118.85
CA VAL A 955 -57.10 -53.31 118.61
C VAL A 955 -57.02 -52.51 117.19
N ALA A 956 -56.12 -51.47 116.88
CA ALA A 956 -55.96 -50.63 115.56
C ALA A 956 -54.70 -49.61 115.28
N LYS A 957 -54.40 -49.04 114.02
CA LYS A 957 -53.34 -47.98 113.55
C LYS A 957 -53.51 -47.39 112.06
N GLU A 958 -52.75 -46.56 111.21
CA GLU A 958 -51.48 -45.68 111.01
C GLU A 958 -51.44 -44.76 109.65
N ALA A 959 -50.51 -43.77 109.30
CA ALA A 959 -50.40 -42.96 107.97
C ALA A 959 -49.17 -41.94 107.58
N MET A 960 -48.85 -41.48 106.28
CA MET A 960 -48.18 -40.16 105.74
C MET A 960 -47.52 -39.97 104.26
N ARG A 961 -47.46 -38.72 103.65
CA ARG A 961 -46.45 -38.01 102.68
C ARG A 961 -46.55 -37.81 101.08
N THR A 962 -45.65 -37.00 100.39
CA THR A 962 -45.85 -36.32 99.03
C THR A 962 -44.61 -35.72 98.20
N SER A 963 -44.62 -35.75 96.82
CA SER A 963 -44.06 -34.79 95.74
C SER A 963 -42.65 -34.80 95.00
N LEU A 964 -42.68 -34.57 93.65
CA LEU A 964 -41.74 -33.92 92.65
C LEU A 964 -40.55 -34.65 91.90
N VAL A 965 -40.25 -34.15 90.67
CA VAL A 965 -39.10 -34.29 89.72
C VAL A 965 -38.08 -35.44 89.89
N ALA A 966 -37.98 -36.29 88.86
CA ALA A 966 -36.85 -37.16 88.51
C ALA A 966 -36.16 -38.03 89.63
N ILE A 967 -36.74 -39.22 89.98
CA ILE A 967 -36.09 -40.55 90.35
C ILE A 967 -36.16 -41.20 91.91
N THR A 968 -37.30 -41.67 92.65
CA THR A 968 -37.65 -42.80 93.80
C THR A 968 -38.17 -42.74 95.41
N ASP A 969 -38.82 -43.81 96.14
CA ASP A 969 -39.59 -43.89 97.57
C ASP A 969 -39.90 -45.26 98.54
N ASN A 970 -40.67 -45.35 99.77
CA ASN A 970 -41.00 -46.59 100.78
C ASN A 970 -42.09 -46.65 102.10
N VAL A 971 -42.28 -47.73 103.06
CA VAL A 971 -43.49 -48.22 104.06
C VAL A 971 -43.27 -49.15 105.46
N GLU A 972 -44.00 -49.72 106.58
CA GLU A 972 -45.28 -49.77 107.60
C GLU A 972 -45.37 -50.75 109.01
N LEU A 973 -46.50 -51.07 109.84
CA LEU A 973 -46.71 -51.69 111.35
C LEU A 973 -48.00 -52.69 111.82
N ASP A 974 -48.60 -53.24 113.03
CA ASP A 974 -48.75 -53.36 114.64
C ASP A 974 -49.63 -54.59 115.46
N SER A 975 -50.19 -54.65 116.80
CA SER A 975 -50.84 -55.86 117.68
C SER A 975 -51.89 -55.84 119.03
N GLU A 976 -52.27 -56.95 119.88
CA GLU A 976 -53.56 -57.61 120.66
C GLU A 976 -53.98 -57.77 122.32
N GLU A 977 -55.12 -58.43 122.92
CA GLU A 977 -55.54 -58.86 124.44
C GLU A 977 -57.03 -59.45 125.01
N LEU A 978 -57.52 -59.51 126.36
CA LEU A 978 -58.34 -60.63 127.21
C LEU A 978 -59.67 -60.49 128.26
N ILE A 979 -60.66 -61.49 128.61
CA ILE A 979 -61.79 -61.57 129.80
C ILE A 979 -62.64 -62.86 130.53
N SER A 980 -64.04 -63.17 130.63
CA SER A 980 -64.91 -63.97 131.76
C SER A 980 -66.18 -65.10 131.60
N ARG A 981 -66.79 -65.87 132.67
CA ARG A 981 -67.67 -67.22 133.00
C ARG A 981 -67.34 -68.67 133.97
N CYS A 982 -67.67 -69.35 135.26
CA CYS A 982 -68.25 -69.47 136.84
C CYS A 982 -69.44 -70.35 137.67
N THR A 983 -70.43 -69.89 138.61
CA THR A 983 -71.35 -70.63 139.71
C THR A 983 -73.02 -70.44 139.95
N LEU A 984 -73.97 -71.45 140.29
CA LEU A 984 -75.57 -71.58 140.37
C LEU A 984 -76.46 -72.96 140.75
N ASN A 985 -77.28 -73.19 141.86
CA ASN A 985 -78.56 -74.06 142.25
C ASN A 985 -78.88 -75.68 142.18
N PHE A 986 -79.71 -76.40 143.09
CA PHE A 986 -80.34 -77.84 142.98
C PHE A 986 -81.60 -78.54 143.81
N GLU A 987 -81.57 -79.38 144.95
CA GLU A 987 -82.51 -80.59 145.35
C GLU A 987 -83.81 -80.72 146.35
N ASN A 988 -83.73 -81.19 147.65
CA ASN A 988 -84.67 -82.02 148.58
C ASN A 988 -86.17 -81.61 148.90
N VAL A 989 -87.20 -82.31 148.36
CA VAL A 989 -88.57 -81.71 148.27
C VAL A 989 -89.85 -82.57 148.54
N GLU A 990 -89.83 -83.87 148.88
CA GLU A 990 -90.95 -84.75 148.44
C GLU A 990 -91.94 -85.36 149.48
N ARG A 991 -92.08 -84.82 150.70
CA ARG A 991 -92.90 -85.46 151.77
C ARG A 991 -94.46 -85.53 151.63
N ALA A 992 -95.24 -84.53 152.06
CA ALA A 992 -96.72 -84.47 152.00
C ALA A 992 -97.27 -84.02 150.63
N GLU A 993 -97.91 -82.84 150.47
CA GLU A 993 -98.45 -82.38 149.15
C GLU A 993 -99.86 -82.91 148.83
N ALA A 994 -100.12 -84.14 149.26
CA ALA A 994 -100.77 -85.11 148.37
C ALA A 994 -102.20 -85.52 148.72
N LEU A 995 -102.79 -85.05 149.83
CA LEU A 995 -104.06 -85.62 150.33
C LEU A 995 -105.19 -84.65 150.71
N PHE A 996 -104.94 -83.33 150.92
CA PHE A 996 -105.93 -82.52 151.66
C PHE A 996 -105.99 -80.98 151.41
N GLN A 997 -105.48 -80.32 150.37
CA GLN A 997 -105.11 -80.73 149.00
C GLN A 997 -106.10 -81.64 148.24
N ASN A 998 -107.29 -81.93 148.80
CA ASN A 998 -108.31 -82.72 148.12
C ASN A 998 -109.72 -82.20 148.42
N ALA A 999 -110.34 -82.54 149.56
CA ALA A 999 -111.64 -82.00 149.97
C ALA A 999 -111.65 -80.45 150.03
N THR A 1000 -110.57 -79.88 150.56
CA THR A 1000 -110.24 -78.45 150.51
C THR A 1000 -110.29 -77.87 149.10
N ASN A 1001 -109.67 -78.56 148.15
CA ASN A 1001 -109.44 -78.03 146.81
C ASN A 1001 -110.69 -78.13 145.94
N GLY A 1002 -111.54 -79.15 146.10
CA GLY A 1002 -112.75 -79.29 145.28
C GLY A 1002 -113.66 -78.07 145.37
N VAL A 1003 -114.16 -77.78 146.57
CA VAL A 1003 -115.12 -76.68 146.76
C VAL A 1003 -114.43 -75.30 146.65
N ARG A 1004 -113.16 -75.19 147.05
CA ARG A 1004 -112.41 -73.93 146.90
C ARG A 1004 -112.06 -73.62 145.44
N ALA A 1005 -111.66 -74.60 144.62
CA ALA A 1005 -111.29 -74.36 143.24
C ALA A 1005 -112.49 -73.95 142.39
N GLU A 1006 -113.69 -74.52 142.56
CA GLU A 1006 -114.87 -74.04 141.84
C GLU A 1006 -115.25 -72.59 142.24
N MET A 1007 -115.09 -72.24 143.53
CA MET A 1007 -115.30 -70.88 144.03
C MET A 1007 -114.25 -69.87 143.52
N GLU A 1008 -112.96 -70.22 143.59
CA GLU A 1008 -111.87 -69.39 143.09
C GLU A 1008 -111.92 -69.26 141.57
N THR A 1009 -112.34 -70.30 140.82
CA THR A 1009 -112.55 -70.21 139.37
C THR A 1009 -113.64 -69.19 139.01
N SER A 1010 -114.70 -69.08 139.81
CA SER A 1010 -115.71 -68.03 139.63
C SER A 1010 -115.12 -66.62 139.85
N ASP A 1011 -114.42 -66.41 140.97
CA ASP A 1011 -113.82 -65.10 141.31
C ASP A 1011 -112.57 -64.75 140.46
N GLU A 1012 -111.98 -65.72 139.76
CA GLU A 1012 -110.89 -65.52 138.80
C GLU A 1012 -111.43 -65.26 137.40
N LYS A 1013 -112.44 -66.00 136.91
CA LYS A 1013 -113.14 -65.71 135.64
C LYS A 1013 -113.76 -64.30 135.64
N GLN A 1014 -114.33 -63.89 136.77
CA GLN A 1014 -114.74 -62.52 137.04
C GLN A 1014 -113.62 -61.50 136.71
N LYS A 1015 -112.40 -61.74 137.22
CA LYS A 1015 -111.25 -60.84 137.03
C LYS A 1015 -110.69 -60.93 135.61
N GLU A 1016 -110.64 -62.10 134.99
CA GLU A 1016 -110.21 -62.27 133.61
C GLU A 1016 -111.08 -61.43 132.66
N VAL A 1017 -112.40 -61.45 132.83
CA VAL A 1017 -113.35 -60.66 132.03
C VAL A 1017 -113.09 -59.16 132.22
N ASP A 1018 -113.12 -58.68 133.47
CA ASP A 1018 -112.95 -57.27 133.78
C ASP A 1018 -111.57 -56.75 133.31
N ALA A 1019 -110.51 -57.56 133.44
CA ALA A 1019 -109.16 -57.20 133.00
C ALA A 1019 -109.00 -57.21 131.48
N VAL A 1020 -109.57 -58.19 130.75
CA VAL A 1020 -109.48 -58.25 129.29
C VAL A 1020 -110.24 -57.09 128.63
N LEU A 1021 -111.42 -56.73 129.15
CA LEU A 1021 -112.18 -55.57 128.68
C LEU A 1021 -111.39 -54.27 128.88
N ALA A 1022 -110.94 -53.99 130.12
CA ALA A 1022 -110.15 -52.80 130.42
C ALA A 1022 -108.84 -52.73 129.62
N THR A 1023 -108.20 -53.87 129.34
CA THR A 1023 -107.01 -53.94 128.48
C THR A 1023 -107.33 -53.53 127.04
N LYS A 1024 -108.45 -53.99 126.47
CA LYS A 1024 -108.82 -53.67 125.08
C LYS A 1024 -109.34 -52.24 124.90
N GLU A 1025 -110.02 -51.67 125.88
CA GLU A 1025 -110.31 -50.23 125.90
C GLU A 1025 -109.03 -49.39 125.99
N SER A 1026 -108.05 -49.79 126.81
CA SER A 1026 -106.75 -49.12 126.92
C SER A 1026 -105.91 -49.23 125.63
N GLU A 1027 -105.91 -50.39 124.97
CA GLU A 1027 -105.28 -50.55 123.64
C GLU A 1027 -105.89 -49.60 122.60
N LEU A 1028 -107.22 -49.48 122.56
CA LEU A 1028 -107.92 -48.61 121.60
C LEU A 1028 -107.55 -47.14 121.76
N HIS A 1029 -107.62 -46.62 123.00
CA HIS A 1029 -107.22 -45.26 123.30
C HIS A 1029 -105.75 -45.01 122.91
N LYS A 1030 -104.85 -45.95 123.20
CA LYS A 1030 -103.43 -45.85 122.87
C LYS A 1030 -103.16 -45.83 121.35
N VAL A 1031 -103.90 -46.61 120.56
CA VAL A 1031 -103.75 -46.63 119.09
C VAL A 1031 -104.36 -45.37 118.44
N MET A 1032 -105.51 -44.90 118.93
CA MET A 1032 -106.11 -43.64 118.47
C MET A 1032 -105.20 -42.44 118.78
N THR A 1033 -104.66 -42.37 119.99
CA THR A 1033 -103.63 -41.38 120.36
C THR A 1033 -102.37 -41.47 119.48
N ASN A 1034 -101.94 -42.66 119.04
CA ASN A 1034 -100.82 -42.80 118.11
C ASN A 1034 -101.12 -42.22 116.71
N PHE A 1035 -102.32 -42.48 116.17
CA PHE A 1035 -102.76 -41.89 114.89
C PHE A 1035 -102.74 -40.35 114.97
N SER A 1036 -103.23 -39.78 116.07
CA SER A 1036 -103.18 -38.33 116.33
C SER A 1036 -101.73 -37.80 116.41
N ASN A 1037 -100.81 -38.50 117.08
CA ASN A 1037 -99.42 -38.07 117.20
C ASN A 1037 -98.66 -38.02 115.86
N ALA A 1038 -99.08 -38.74 114.82
CA ALA A 1038 -98.46 -38.69 113.48
C ALA A 1038 -98.50 -37.28 112.84
N PHE A 1039 -99.46 -36.43 113.25
CA PHE A 1039 -99.63 -35.07 112.73
C PHE A 1039 -98.88 -34.00 113.53
N LYS A 1040 -98.29 -34.35 114.68
CA LYS A 1040 -97.85 -33.40 115.72
C LYS A 1040 -96.74 -32.43 115.29
N ASN A 1041 -95.96 -32.80 114.28
CA ASN A 1041 -94.88 -31.98 113.73
C ASN A 1041 -95.32 -31.12 112.51
N ALA A 1042 -96.52 -31.33 111.97
CA ALA A 1042 -97.04 -30.63 110.81
C ALA A 1042 -97.91 -29.43 111.23
N LEU A 1043 -97.26 -28.35 111.66
CA LEU A 1043 -97.82 -27.12 112.28
C LEU A 1043 -99.05 -26.47 111.61
N VAL A 1044 -99.41 -26.85 110.38
CA VAL A 1044 -100.50 -26.26 109.59
C VAL A 1044 -101.80 -27.09 109.65
N ILE A 1045 -101.75 -28.35 110.09
CA ILE A 1045 -102.90 -29.27 110.11
C ILE A 1045 -103.31 -29.53 111.57
N PRO A 1046 -104.58 -29.29 111.96
CA PRO A 1046 -105.04 -29.52 113.32
C PRO A 1046 -104.85 -30.98 113.75
N THR A 1047 -104.12 -31.20 114.84
CA THR A 1047 -103.95 -32.53 115.43
C THR A 1047 -105.31 -33.05 115.94
N PRO A 1048 -105.79 -34.22 115.49
CA PRO A 1048 -107.03 -34.79 116.01
C PRO A 1048 -106.92 -35.11 117.51
N THR A 1049 -108.04 -35.00 118.22
CA THR A 1049 -108.25 -35.70 119.51
C THR A 1049 -109.06 -36.97 119.28
N ASP A 1050 -108.95 -37.96 120.16
CA ASP A 1050 -109.51 -39.31 119.92
C ASP A 1050 -111.03 -39.29 119.63
N ASP A 1051 -111.81 -38.49 120.37
CA ASP A 1051 -113.26 -38.25 120.13
C ASP A 1051 -113.59 -37.64 118.75
N SER A 1052 -112.59 -37.03 118.09
CA SER A 1052 -112.74 -36.30 116.82
C SER A 1052 -112.29 -37.10 115.60
N ILE A 1053 -111.43 -38.12 115.75
CA ILE A 1053 -110.84 -38.90 114.64
C ILE A 1053 -111.91 -39.40 113.68
N CYS A 1054 -112.98 -39.99 114.21
CA CYS A 1054 -114.06 -40.54 113.41
C CYS A 1054 -114.89 -39.49 112.64
N ARG A 1055 -114.78 -38.20 112.98
CA ARG A 1055 -115.52 -37.08 112.37
C ARG A 1055 -114.74 -36.30 111.29
N LEU A 1056 -113.46 -36.61 111.07
CA LEU A 1056 -112.62 -35.96 110.04
C LEU A 1056 -113.08 -36.29 108.61
N THR A 1057 -112.73 -35.42 107.64
CA THR A 1057 -113.02 -35.62 106.20
C THR A 1057 -111.82 -35.27 105.32
N VAL A 1058 -111.81 -35.71 104.06
CA VAL A 1058 -110.72 -35.45 103.09
C VAL A 1058 -110.41 -33.96 102.93
N ALA A 1059 -111.44 -33.10 102.98
CA ALA A 1059 -111.29 -31.65 102.80
C ALA A 1059 -110.34 -31.01 103.83
N ASN A 1060 -110.22 -31.60 105.03
CA ASN A 1060 -109.33 -31.17 106.09
C ASN A 1060 -107.83 -31.29 105.74
N PHE A 1061 -107.47 -32.06 104.70
CA PHE A 1061 -106.09 -32.36 104.28
C PHE A 1061 -105.74 -31.80 102.89
N SER A 1062 -106.48 -30.78 102.44
CA SER A 1062 -106.29 -30.13 101.14
C SER A 1062 -105.01 -29.28 101.04
N GLY A 1063 -104.52 -28.71 102.15
CA GLY A 1063 -103.32 -27.87 102.22
C GLY A 1063 -101.98 -28.60 102.39
N LEU A 1064 -101.90 -29.90 102.05
CA LEU A 1064 -100.69 -30.71 102.23
C LEU A 1064 -99.61 -30.35 101.20
N THR A 1065 -98.44 -29.88 101.63
CA THR A 1065 -97.26 -29.64 100.76
C THR A 1065 -96.35 -30.87 100.68
N PHE A 1066 -95.39 -30.88 99.77
CA PHE A 1066 -94.41 -31.96 99.64
C PHE A 1066 -93.58 -32.14 100.92
N GLU A 1067 -93.11 -31.05 101.51
CA GLU A 1067 -92.33 -31.04 102.76
C GLU A 1067 -93.16 -31.58 103.94
N ASN A 1068 -94.45 -31.21 104.01
CA ASN A 1068 -95.36 -31.72 105.05
C ASN A 1068 -95.72 -33.20 104.83
N ALA A 1069 -95.90 -33.64 103.58
CA ALA A 1069 -96.15 -35.04 103.24
C ALA A 1069 -94.97 -35.95 103.63
N VAL A 1070 -93.74 -35.51 103.37
CA VAL A 1070 -92.50 -36.19 103.78
C VAL A 1070 -92.41 -36.35 105.31
N LEU A 1071 -92.91 -35.39 106.08
CA LEU A 1071 -92.88 -35.43 107.56
C LEU A 1071 -93.98 -36.29 108.19
N ILE A 1072 -95.17 -36.36 107.58
CA ILE A 1072 -96.31 -37.12 108.12
C ILE A 1072 -96.23 -38.62 107.78
N ALA A 1073 -95.76 -38.98 106.59
CA ALA A 1073 -95.82 -40.36 106.09
C ALA A 1073 -95.22 -41.42 107.06
N PRO A 1074 -94.03 -41.22 107.68
CA PRO A 1074 -93.44 -42.21 108.58
C PRO A 1074 -94.25 -42.42 109.89
N GLY A 1075 -95.05 -41.44 110.30
CA GLY A 1075 -95.88 -41.55 111.50
C GLY A 1075 -97.10 -42.45 111.34
N LEU A 1076 -97.58 -42.63 110.10
CA LEU A 1076 -98.81 -43.39 109.80
C LEU A 1076 -98.55 -44.90 109.73
N GLU A 1077 -97.35 -45.33 109.36
CA GLU A 1077 -96.98 -46.76 109.29
C GLU A 1077 -97.02 -47.45 110.68
N GLY A 1078 -96.89 -46.68 111.76
CA GLY A 1078 -96.95 -47.18 113.15
C GLY A 1078 -98.36 -47.42 113.71
N VAL A 1079 -99.44 -47.19 112.94
CA VAL A 1079 -100.82 -47.27 113.43
C VAL A 1079 -101.43 -48.66 113.18
N GLY A 1080 -101.41 -49.50 114.21
CA GLY A 1080 -102.01 -50.84 114.21
C GLY A 1080 -103.55 -50.85 114.17
N GLY A 1081 -104.13 -52.05 114.08
CA GLY A 1081 -105.57 -52.31 114.24
C GLY A 1081 -105.85 -53.18 115.47
N ILE A 1082 -107.12 -53.32 115.85
CA ILE A 1082 -107.55 -53.99 117.10
C ILE A 1082 -108.59 -55.07 116.85
N VAL A 1083 -108.54 -56.14 117.65
CA VAL A 1083 -109.40 -57.33 117.58
C VAL A 1083 -109.97 -57.61 118.97
N VAL A 1084 -111.27 -57.92 119.06
CA VAL A 1084 -112.04 -57.92 120.31
C VAL A 1084 -112.63 -59.29 120.71
N ASP A 1085 -112.43 -60.33 119.89
CA ASP A 1085 -113.08 -61.64 120.06
C ASP A 1085 -112.79 -62.36 121.39
N GLU A 1086 -111.58 -62.21 121.94
CA GLU A 1086 -111.22 -62.85 123.22
C GLU A 1086 -112.01 -62.27 124.41
N ALA A 1087 -112.34 -60.96 124.37
CA ALA A 1087 -113.18 -60.35 125.41
C ALA A 1087 -114.59 -60.95 125.40
N LYS A 1088 -115.14 -61.17 124.20
CA LYS A 1088 -116.45 -61.79 123.95
C LYS A 1088 -116.50 -63.22 124.48
N LYS A 1089 -115.46 -64.01 124.20
CA LYS A 1089 -115.30 -65.39 124.66
C LYS A 1089 -115.21 -65.50 126.19
N ARG A 1090 -114.44 -64.64 126.87
CA ARG A 1090 -114.30 -64.68 128.34
C ARG A 1090 -115.59 -64.35 129.09
N VAL A 1091 -116.39 -63.40 128.59
CA VAL A 1091 -117.69 -63.04 129.20
C VAL A 1091 -118.64 -64.24 129.24
N ASP A 1092 -118.66 -65.04 128.19
CA ASP A 1092 -119.54 -66.22 128.12
C ASP A 1092 -119.01 -67.37 129.02
N GLU A 1093 -117.69 -67.60 129.07
CA GLU A 1093 -117.07 -68.59 129.98
C GLU A 1093 -117.41 -68.33 131.47
N TYR A 1094 -117.50 -67.05 131.89
CA TYR A 1094 -117.86 -66.71 133.26
C TYR A 1094 -119.32 -67.06 133.60
N SER A 1095 -120.22 -67.09 132.61
CA SER A 1095 -121.63 -67.41 132.81
C SER A 1095 -121.88 -68.88 133.20
N ASP A 1096 -121.13 -69.81 132.62
CA ASP A 1096 -121.30 -71.25 132.88
C ASP A 1096 -120.74 -71.66 134.25
N VAL A 1097 -119.59 -71.10 134.64
CA VAL A 1097 -118.93 -71.44 135.92
C VAL A 1097 -119.85 -71.15 137.11
N VAL A 1098 -120.51 -69.99 137.14
CA VAL A 1098 -121.44 -69.60 138.22
C VAL A 1098 -122.62 -70.59 138.37
N ALA A 1099 -122.99 -71.31 137.30
CA ALA A 1099 -124.04 -72.33 137.32
C ALA A 1099 -123.58 -73.69 137.90
N GLN A 1100 -122.30 -74.04 137.82
CA GLN A 1100 -121.77 -75.30 138.40
C GLN A 1100 -121.67 -75.23 139.92
N VAL A 1101 -121.03 -74.18 140.47
CA VAL A 1101 -120.73 -74.05 141.91
C VAL A 1101 -122.00 -74.10 142.78
N THR A 1102 -123.16 -73.75 142.21
CA THR A 1102 -124.47 -73.74 142.90
C THR A 1102 -125.02 -75.16 143.17
N LYS A 1103 -124.32 -76.22 142.74
CA LYS A 1103 -124.84 -77.61 142.70
C LYS A 1103 -123.97 -78.64 143.45
N SER A 1104 -122.85 -78.21 144.02
CA SER A 1104 -121.79 -79.04 144.61
C SER A 1104 -121.63 -78.79 146.12
#